data_AF-A0A2S5KJ49-F1
#
_entry.id   AF-A0A2S5KJ49-F1
#
_cell.length_a   1.000
_cell.length_b   1.000
_cell.length_c   1.000
_cell.angle_alpha   90.00
_cell.angle_beta   90.00
_cell.angle_gamma   90.00
#
_symmetry.space_group_name_H-M   'P 1'
#
loop_
_entity.id
_entity.type
_entity.pdbx_description
1 polymer ?
#
loop_
_entity_poly.entity_id
_entity_poly.type
_entity_poly.pdbx_seq_one_letter_code
_entity_poly.pdbx_strand_id
1 'polypeptide(L)'
;MLFHKRKVFLVSRKVLEKKLKDYLRKRNPQALRFLVKVKQQWRKKKLQQQFKAIQVRSGVGDAVLLDKATHDRLFDFEWYNSRSLHQFGDASSAFADYCRKSQYSNVSPSAKFDTEDYMRRNLDVYFSGIGALEHYLYAGQKEGREIRGVKQLWQPSQSLPVDLADNSYKNMQIALCLHIYYKDFIERFAALLKSLPIKVDIYVSVAHPTWVEEVHSVFGRCPEAREIYCAVSTNRGRNFGPLLVEFSERLKHYDLVGHLHSKKSLYSGREQTQWSDYLNEYLLGDAGVIRGILQLFAHNNDLGMYFPTSYWLMPSWVNHWTMNKQAARSYLEKWNIALEEDFLAYPVGGMFWARPAALQQLFDQAWSYSDFPEEPLANDGSELHAFERLLPLLVKHNGYKPFFYHPPTGQFTHDKGYIYTQYHQPLSEYANQLHNADIASFDLFDTLLQRRYYQPDYAKLKVGQQLFAAGIVPSARQFVKERNQAEFECRQSRQFSDDVGLVEVYQHLAATLDLPAEPGAMAELEFEMDMEECQPKEEVLALFNSLIEGGKKVQLVSDTYYSAAQIERLLHHIGARHPDQMWVSSENGLRKDNGSLWRELAGKTVDKGIKVAHIGDNVVADAQIPGDFGFQSLHILNPIDKWKAMGLPGGLAHNEMHEPEIKKWGRLICANGRYPLLEH
;
A
#
# COMPACT_ATOMS: atom_id res chain seq x y z
N MET A 1 46.89 20.92 -11.03
CA MET A 1 46.80 20.09 -12.27
C MET A 1 46.42 18.62 -12.06
N LEU A 2 46.69 17.97 -10.90
CA LEU A 2 46.31 16.56 -10.65
C LEU A 2 44.81 16.31 -10.32
N PHE A 3 44.07 17.30 -9.81
CA PHE A 3 42.63 17.18 -9.55
C PHE A 3 41.76 17.19 -10.84
N HIS A 4 42.22 17.87 -11.89
CA HIS A 4 41.51 17.93 -13.17
C HIS A 4 41.65 16.61 -13.96
N LYS A 5 42.82 15.94 -13.89
CA LYS A 5 43.03 14.64 -14.55
C LYS A 5 42.19 13.50 -13.95
N ARG A 6 41.86 13.52 -12.65
CA ARG A 6 40.97 12.53 -12.01
C ARG A 6 39.49 12.70 -12.39
N LYS A 7 38.98 13.93 -12.53
CA LYS A 7 37.59 14.20 -12.98
C LYS A 7 37.35 13.74 -14.42
N VAL A 8 38.30 14.00 -15.33
CA VAL A 8 38.21 13.58 -16.74
C VAL A 8 38.23 12.05 -16.88
N PHE A 9 39.00 11.33 -16.04
CA PHE A 9 39.02 9.85 -16.01
C PHE A 9 37.74 9.21 -15.45
N LEU A 10 37.07 9.87 -14.49
CA LEU A 10 35.81 9.38 -13.89
C LEU A 10 34.60 9.62 -14.80
N VAL A 11 34.59 10.75 -15.53
CA VAL A 11 33.57 11.04 -16.54
C VAL A 11 33.73 10.12 -17.75
N SER A 12 34.97 9.87 -18.22
CA SER A 12 35.21 8.94 -19.33
C SER A 12 34.81 7.50 -18.98
N ARG A 13 35.06 7.05 -17.74
CA ARG A 13 34.68 5.71 -17.25
C ARG A 13 33.16 5.50 -17.19
N LYS A 14 32.38 6.51 -16.79
CA LYS A 14 30.91 6.44 -16.75
C LYS A 14 30.29 6.45 -18.16
N VAL A 15 30.86 7.22 -19.08
CA VAL A 15 30.45 7.21 -20.50
C VAL A 15 30.80 5.88 -21.16
N LEU A 16 31.98 5.31 -20.86
CA LEU A 16 32.36 3.98 -21.33
C LEU A 16 31.45 2.88 -20.76
N GLU A 17 31.08 2.96 -19.47
CA GLU A 17 30.14 2.01 -18.85
C GLU A 17 28.75 2.08 -19.47
N LYS A 18 28.24 3.28 -19.78
CA LYS A 18 26.94 3.46 -20.44
C LYS A 18 26.97 2.89 -21.86
N LYS A 19 27.99 3.24 -22.67
CA LYS A 19 28.18 2.70 -24.02
C LYS A 19 28.37 1.17 -24.01
N LEU A 20 29.09 0.63 -23.03
CA LEU A 20 29.30 -0.82 -22.88
C LEU A 20 28.00 -1.53 -22.50
N LYS A 21 27.18 -0.97 -21.59
CA LYS A 21 25.87 -1.53 -21.24
C LYS A 21 24.90 -1.52 -22.42
N ASP A 22 24.84 -0.42 -23.17
CA ASP A 22 23.99 -0.29 -24.34
C ASP A 22 24.43 -1.22 -25.48
N TYR A 23 25.75 -1.38 -25.67
CA TYR A 23 26.34 -2.36 -26.59
C TYR A 23 26.02 -3.81 -26.20
N LEU A 24 26.21 -4.18 -24.92
CA LEU A 24 25.93 -5.53 -24.42
C LEU A 24 24.44 -5.86 -24.41
N ARG A 25 23.55 -4.86 -24.21
CA ARG A 25 22.09 -5.03 -24.27
C ARG A 25 21.60 -5.45 -25.66
N LYS A 26 22.26 -4.99 -26.73
CA LYS A 26 21.91 -5.32 -28.11
C LYS A 26 22.57 -6.59 -28.65
N ARG A 27 23.78 -6.95 -28.20
CA ARG A 27 24.59 -8.04 -28.80
C ARG A 27 24.87 -9.25 -27.91
N ASN A 28 24.90 -9.12 -26.57
CA ASN A 28 25.18 -10.25 -25.69
C ASN A 28 24.52 -10.09 -24.30
N PRO A 29 23.22 -10.43 -24.18
CA PRO A 29 22.43 -10.26 -22.96
C PRO A 29 22.99 -11.05 -21.76
N GLN A 30 23.68 -12.17 -22.00
CA GLN A 30 24.28 -12.99 -20.95
C GLN A 30 25.47 -12.29 -20.27
N ALA A 31 26.29 -11.57 -21.05
CA ALA A 31 27.39 -10.77 -20.51
C ALA A 31 26.90 -9.55 -19.68
N LEU A 32 25.75 -8.95 -20.06
CA LEU A 32 25.11 -7.90 -19.26
C LEU A 32 24.62 -8.45 -17.91
N ARG A 33 23.99 -9.64 -17.90
CA ARG A 33 23.60 -10.32 -16.65
C ARG A 33 24.80 -10.62 -15.75
N PHE A 34 25.94 -11.00 -16.32
CA PHE A 34 27.18 -11.22 -15.58
C PHE A 34 27.72 -9.91 -14.97
N LEU A 35 27.75 -8.81 -15.73
CA LEU A 35 28.19 -7.49 -15.26
C LEU A 35 27.30 -6.93 -14.14
N VAL A 36 25.98 -7.14 -14.24
CA VAL A 36 25.01 -6.82 -13.17
C VAL A 36 25.29 -7.67 -11.93
N LYS A 37 25.50 -8.98 -12.08
CA LYS A 37 25.89 -9.89 -10.97
C LYS A 37 27.18 -9.44 -10.27
N VAL A 38 28.21 -9.03 -11.00
CA VAL A 38 29.48 -8.56 -10.42
C VAL A 38 29.31 -7.24 -9.65
N LYS A 39 28.53 -6.28 -10.18
CA LYS A 39 28.21 -5.03 -9.45
C LYS A 39 27.37 -5.29 -8.20
N GLN A 40 26.42 -6.23 -8.26
CA GLN A 40 25.66 -6.68 -7.10
C GLN A 40 26.57 -7.35 -6.06
N GLN A 41 27.53 -8.19 -6.46
CA GLN A 41 28.52 -8.78 -5.56
C GLN A 41 29.45 -7.75 -4.88
N TRP A 42 29.81 -6.67 -5.58
CA TRP A 42 30.61 -5.59 -5.00
C TRP A 42 29.82 -4.76 -3.98
N ARG A 43 28.56 -4.42 -4.28
CA ARG A 43 27.64 -3.81 -3.28
C ARG A 43 27.43 -4.74 -2.08
N LYS A 44 27.27 -6.04 -2.32
CA LYS A 44 27.17 -7.09 -1.30
C LYS A 44 28.38 -7.11 -0.38
N LYS A 45 29.62 -7.00 -0.90
CA LYS A 45 30.85 -6.95 -0.08
C LYS A 45 30.92 -5.70 0.80
N LYS A 46 30.49 -4.54 0.29
CA LYS A 46 30.52 -3.26 1.03
C LYS A 46 29.45 -3.22 2.15
N LEU A 47 28.26 -3.74 1.87
CA LEU A 47 27.22 -3.97 2.89
C LEU A 47 27.68 -5.03 3.89
N GLN A 48 28.18 -6.20 3.46
CA GLN A 48 28.70 -7.24 4.37
C GLN A 48 29.79 -6.74 5.34
N GLN A 49 30.60 -5.76 4.96
CA GLN A 49 31.58 -5.13 5.87
C GLN A 49 30.94 -4.22 6.93
N GLN A 50 29.84 -3.52 6.63
CA GLN A 50 29.06 -2.78 7.64
C GLN A 50 28.23 -3.73 8.53
N PHE A 51 27.72 -4.82 7.98
CA PHE A 51 26.86 -5.78 8.67
C PHE A 51 27.59 -6.80 9.55
N LYS A 52 28.92 -6.93 9.42
CA LYS A 52 29.73 -7.83 10.28
C LYS A 52 29.73 -7.42 11.76
N ALA A 53 29.29 -6.20 12.08
CA ALA A 53 29.17 -5.69 13.44
C ALA A 53 27.88 -6.13 14.17
N ILE A 54 26.83 -6.51 13.43
CA ILE A 54 25.50 -6.88 13.99
C ILE A 54 25.35 -8.41 14.10
N GLN A 55 26.24 -9.17 13.47
CA GLN A 55 26.15 -10.62 13.32
C GLN A 55 26.73 -11.43 14.50
N VAL A 56 26.51 -10.96 15.73
CA VAL A 56 26.67 -11.81 16.91
C VAL A 56 25.26 -12.16 17.36
N ARG A 57 24.81 -13.39 17.10
CA ARG A 57 23.69 -13.97 17.85
C ARG A 57 24.03 -13.75 19.33
N SER A 58 23.22 -12.94 20.00
CA SER A 58 23.14 -12.81 21.46
C SER A 58 23.07 -14.21 22.04
N GLY A 59 24.21 -14.76 22.49
CA GLY A 59 24.27 -15.97 23.32
C GLY A 59 23.73 -15.73 24.73
N VAL A 60 22.77 -14.81 24.86
CA VAL A 60 22.09 -14.44 26.10
C VAL A 60 20.76 -15.17 26.05
N GLY A 61 20.59 -16.20 26.88
CA GLY A 61 19.36 -16.99 26.88
C GLY A 61 18.15 -16.12 27.25
N ASP A 62 16.97 -16.50 26.76
CA ASP A 62 15.70 -15.77 26.98
C ASP A 62 15.44 -15.43 28.44
N ALA A 63 15.89 -16.29 29.38
CA ALA A 63 15.82 -16.03 30.82
C ALA A 63 16.56 -14.75 31.26
N VAL A 64 17.76 -14.50 30.73
CA VAL A 64 18.55 -13.30 31.08
C VAL A 64 17.92 -12.05 30.45
N LEU A 65 17.37 -12.18 29.23
CA LEU A 65 16.65 -11.09 28.59
C LEU A 65 15.35 -10.77 29.34
N LEU A 66 14.62 -11.79 29.82
CA LEU A 66 13.42 -11.64 30.62
C LEU A 66 13.71 -10.94 31.95
N ASP A 67 14.76 -11.36 32.67
CA ASP A 67 15.16 -10.73 33.92
C ASP A 67 15.45 -9.24 33.73
N LYS A 68 16.20 -8.90 32.67
CA LYS A 68 16.51 -7.51 32.34
C LYS A 68 15.25 -6.74 31.91
N ALA A 69 14.42 -7.31 31.05
CA ALA A 69 13.19 -6.70 30.57
C ALA A 69 12.21 -6.41 31.71
N THR A 70 12.10 -7.33 32.67
CA THR A 70 11.23 -7.19 33.85
C THR A 70 11.79 -6.14 34.82
N HIS A 71 13.11 -6.17 35.08
CA HIS A 71 13.78 -5.16 35.91
C HIS A 71 13.60 -3.74 35.37
N ASP A 72 13.79 -3.56 34.06
CA ASP A 72 13.63 -2.28 33.37
C ASP A 72 12.14 -1.91 33.16
N ARG A 73 11.20 -2.79 33.55
CA ARG A 73 9.74 -2.65 33.35
C ARG A 73 9.35 -2.47 31.88
N LEU A 74 10.08 -3.12 30.98
CA LEU A 74 9.86 -3.11 29.53
C LEU A 74 9.09 -4.33 29.04
N PHE A 75 9.01 -5.39 29.85
CA PHE A 75 8.07 -6.49 29.69
C PHE A 75 7.09 -6.53 30.87
N ASP A 76 5.81 -6.72 30.58
CA ASP A 76 4.74 -6.82 31.56
C ASP A 76 3.87 -8.03 31.20
N PHE A 77 3.95 -9.07 32.04
CA PHE A 77 3.28 -10.36 31.81
C PHE A 77 1.76 -10.23 31.70
N GLU A 78 1.13 -9.52 32.64
CA GLU A 78 -0.33 -9.36 32.67
C GLU A 78 -0.80 -8.51 31.49
N TRP A 79 -0.04 -7.46 31.16
CA TRP A 79 -0.35 -6.59 30.02
C TRP A 79 -0.24 -7.35 28.69
N TYR A 80 0.78 -8.20 28.52
CA TYR A 80 0.97 -9.00 27.31
C TYR A 80 -0.08 -10.11 27.22
N ASN A 81 -0.31 -10.84 28.31
CA ASN A 81 -1.25 -11.95 28.37
C ASN A 81 -2.70 -11.48 28.11
N SER A 82 -3.09 -10.29 28.59
CA SER A 82 -4.42 -9.70 28.33
C SER A 82 -4.65 -9.26 26.87
N ARG A 83 -3.60 -9.19 26.04
CA ARG A 83 -3.65 -8.86 24.60
C ARG A 83 -3.37 -10.06 23.70
N SER A 84 -3.31 -11.25 24.29
CA SER A 84 -3.13 -12.51 23.59
C SER A 84 -4.38 -13.36 23.75
N LEU A 85 -4.80 -14.00 22.67
CA LEU A 85 -5.79 -15.07 22.76
C LEU A 85 -5.17 -16.34 23.35
N HIS A 86 -3.87 -16.56 23.18
CA HIS A 86 -3.18 -17.61 23.90
C HIS A 86 -2.94 -17.19 25.35
N GLN A 87 -3.52 -17.93 26.30
CA GLN A 87 -3.34 -17.71 27.74
C GLN A 87 -2.08 -18.43 28.23
N PHE A 88 -1.04 -17.66 28.58
CA PHE A 88 0.25 -18.17 29.04
C PHE A 88 0.20 -18.53 30.53
N GLY A 89 0.85 -19.64 30.90
CA GLY A 89 0.91 -20.09 32.29
C GLY A 89 1.95 -19.34 33.15
N ASP A 90 2.94 -18.72 32.51
CA ASP A 90 4.05 -18.03 33.18
C ASP A 90 4.69 -16.96 32.29
N ALA A 91 5.45 -16.05 32.92
CA ALA A 91 6.13 -14.95 32.24
C ALA A 91 7.19 -15.40 31.22
N SER A 92 7.81 -16.57 31.41
CA SER A 92 8.84 -17.09 30.51
C SER A 92 8.25 -17.50 29.16
N SER A 93 7.14 -18.25 29.19
CA SER A 93 6.43 -18.66 27.98
C SER A 93 5.85 -17.46 27.20
N ALA A 94 5.29 -16.47 27.91
CA ALA A 94 4.80 -15.23 27.31
C ALA A 94 5.93 -14.41 26.67
N PHE A 95 7.08 -14.30 27.35
CA PHE A 95 8.23 -13.57 26.83
C PHE A 95 8.85 -14.25 25.61
N ALA A 96 8.95 -15.58 25.62
CA ALA A 96 9.43 -16.35 24.46
C ALA A 96 8.51 -16.15 23.24
N ASP A 97 7.19 -16.11 23.43
CA ASP A 97 6.25 -15.77 22.36
C ASP A 97 6.46 -14.36 21.83
N TYR A 98 6.62 -13.37 22.72
CA TYR A 98 6.93 -12.00 22.32
C TYR A 98 8.24 -11.91 21.52
N CYS A 99 9.33 -12.51 22.01
CA CYS A 99 10.64 -12.48 21.33
C CYS A 99 10.55 -13.07 19.91
N ARG A 100 9.81 -14.17 19.75
CA ARG A 100 9.53 -14.79 18.45
C ARG A 100 8.71 -13.87 17.54
N LYS A 101 7.58 -13.34 18.03
CA LYS A 101 6.67 -12.50 17.25
C LYS A 101 7.25 -11.13 16.90
N SER A 102 8.06 -10.53 17.78
CA SER A 102 8.60 -9.17 17.61
C SER A 102 9.49 -8.98 16.37
N GLN A 103 9.91 -10.06 15.72
CA GLN A 103 10.69 -10.03 14.48
C GLN A 103 9.83 -9.69 13.25
N TYR A 104 8.52 -9.93 13.32
CA TYR A 104 7.60 -9.77 12.19
C TYR A 104 6.22 -9.21 12.56
N SER A 105 5.84 -9.14 13.83
CA SER A 105 4.57 -8.58 14.29
C SER A 105 4.76 -7.30 15.09
N ASN A 106 3.71 -6.48 15.15
CA ASN A 106 3.65 -5.23 15.91
C ASN A 106 3.07 -5.39 17.32
N VAL A 107 3.02 -6.62 17.84
CA VAL A 107 2.71 -6.84 19.27
C VAL A 107 3.80 -6.19 20.12
N SER A 108 3.38 -5.51 21.19
CA SER A 108 4.29 -4.86 22.12
C SER A 108 4.45 -5.70 23.40
N PRO A 109 5.57 -5.59 24.14
CA PRO A 109 5.80 -6.37 25.35
C PRO A 109 5.21 -5.72 26.62
N SER A 110 4.90 -4.42 26.57
CA SER A 110 4.31 -3.66 27.67
C SER A 110 3.77 -2.32 27.14
N ALA A 111 3.05 -1.57 27.98
CA ALA A 111 2.63 -0.20 27.66
C ALA A 111 3.80 0.78 27.43
N LYS A 112 5.01 0.45 27.91
CA LYS A 112 6.18 1.35 27.88
C LYS A 112 7.09 1.17 26.67
N PHE A 113 6.86 0.15 25.86
CA PHE A 113 7.70 -0.14 24.71
C PHE A 113 6.83 -0.45 23.49
N ASP A 114 6.80 0.47 22.54
CA ASP A 114 6.11 0.31 21.27
C ASP A 114 7.02 -0.38 20.24
N THR A 115 6.69 -1.64 19.92
CA THR A 115 7.50 -2.46 18.98
C THR A 115 7.44 -1.92 17.56
N GLU A 116 6.29 -1.42 17.11
CA GLU A 116 6.13 -0.86 15.77
C GLU A 116 6.92 0.44 15.62
N ASP A 117 6.75 1.37 16.56
CA ASP A 117 7.45 2.65 16.54
C ASP A 117 8.97 2.46 16.62
N TYR A 118 9.44 1.54 17.48
CA TYR A 118 10.87 1.21 17.55
C TYR A 118 11.42 0.68 16.21
N MET A 119 10.72 -0.25 15.57
CA MET A 119 11.18 -0.82 14.30
C MET A 119 11.12 0.18 13.14
N ARG A 120 10.09 1.03 13.06
CA ARG A 120 9.98 2.07 12.02
C ARG A 120 11.09 3.11 12.11
N ARG A 121 11.49 3.50 13.32
CA ARG A 121 12.61 4.43 13.55
C ARG A 121 13.98 3.79 13.34
N ASN A 122 14.05 2.46 13.45
CA ASN A 122 15.30 1.68 13.37
C ASN A 122 15.19 0.58 12.31
N LEU A 123 14.99 0.98 11.04
CA LEU A 123 14.85 0.04 9.92
C LEU A 123 16.08 -0.86 9.74
N ASP A 124 17.26 -0.42 10.17
CA ASP A 124 18.46 -1.25 10.21
C ASP A 124 18.30 -2.48 11.12
N VAL A 125 17.61 -2.32 12.25
CA VAL A 125 17.26 -3.41 13.17
C VAL A 125 16.22 -4.32 12.54
N TYR A 126 15.14 -3.75 12.00
CA TYR A 126 14.11 -4.52 11.30
C TYR A 126 14.69 -5.40 10.18
N PHE A 127 15.56 -4.84 9.34
CA PHE A 127 16.20 -5.60 8.25
C PHE A 127 17.27 -6.59 8.73
N SER A 128 17.71 -6.50 10.00
CA SER A 128 18.61 -7.50 10.61
C SER A 128 17.86 -8.76 11.08
N GLY A 129 16.53 -8.67 11.27
CA GLY A 129 15.70 -9.76 11.79
C GLY A 129 15.80 -9.99 13.30
N ILE A 130 16.42 -9.06 14.05
CA ILE A 130 16.50 -9.11 15.51
C ILE A 130 15.20 -8.54 16.09
N GLY A 131 14.70 -9.11 17.19
CA GLY A 131 13.51 -8.59 17.89
C GLY A 131 13.72 -7.18 18.47
N ALA A 132 12.67 -6.37 18.55
CA ALA A 132 12.80 -4.95 18.91
C ALA A 132 13.36 -4.74 20.33
N LEU A 133 12.73 -5.37 21.33
CA LEU A 133 13.19 -5.29 22.72
C LEU A 133 14.53 -6.01 22.92
N GLU A 134 14.74 -7.14 22.24
CA GLU A 134 16.01 -7.87 22.26
C GLU A 134 17.16 -6.95 21.83
N HIS A 135 17.01 -6.29 20.68
CA HIS A 135 17.98 -5.32 20.19
C HIS A 135 18.18 -4.18 21.19
N TYR A 136 17.08 -3.60 21.70
CA TYR A 136 17.16 -2.48 22.63
C TYR A 136 17.94 -2.83 23.90
N LEU A 137 17.62 -3.95 24.54
CA LEU A 137 18.25 -4.42 25.76
C LEU A 137 19.73 -4.78 25.56
N TYR A 138 20.09 -5.33 24.40
CA TYR A 138 21.45 -5.78 24.14
C TYR A 138 22.39 -4.65 23.68
N ALA A 139 21.94 -3.85 22.71
CA ALA A 139 22.73 -2.82 22.04
C ALA A 139 22.06 -1.44 22.04
N GLY A 140 20.74 -1.38 21.79
CA GLY A 140 20.04 -0.12 21.53
C GLY A 140 20.16 0.92 22.67
N GLN A 141 20.15 0.50 23.93
CA GLN A 141 20.42 1.39 25.07
C GLN A 141 21.79 2.07 24.98
N LYS A 142 22.84 1.31 24.63
CA LYS A 142 24.22 1.80 24.50
C LYS A 142 24.42 2.66 23.25
N GLU A 143 23.64 2.37 22.20
CA GLU A 143 23.60 3.15 20.97
C GLU A 143 22.81 4.47 21.12
N GLY A 144 22.11 4.68 22.24
CA GLY A 144 21.25 5.85 22.44
C GLY A 144 19.95 5.80 21.65
N ARG A 145 19.49 4.60 21.25
CA ARG A 145 18.18 4.44 20.59
C ARG A 145 17.07 4.81 21.57
N GLU A 146 16.13 5.63 21.13
CA GLU A 146 14.99 6.04 21.95
C GLU A 146 13.86 5.02 21.92
N ILE A 147 13.16 4.84 23.04
CA ILE A 147 11.92 4.06 23.14
C ILE A 147 10.75 4.99 23.44
N ARG A 148 9.55 4.58 23.02
CA ARG A 148 8.29 5.25 23.32
C ARG A 148 7.31 4.24 23.89
N GLY A 149 6.39 4.71 24.73
CA GLY A 149 5.23 3.93 25.13
C GLY A 149 4.28 3.71 23.95
N VAL A 150 3.45 2.67 24.05
CA VAL A 150 2.50 2.30 23.00
C VAL A 150 1.58 3.48 22.70
N LYS A 151 1.62 3.96 21.45
CA LYS A 151 0.69 4.99 20.97
C LYS A 151 -0.49 4.30 20.30
N GLN A 152 -1.63 4.35 20.96
CA GLN A 152 -2.82 3.71 20.43
C GLN A 152 -3.52 4.60 19.39
N LEU A 153 -3.04 4.51 18.15
CA LEU A 153 -3.55 5.28 17.00
C LEU A 153 -4.92 4.82 16.51
N TRP A 154 -5.34 3.62 16.89
CA TRP A 154 -6.62 3.07 16.52
C TRP A 154 -7.03 1.99 17.53
N GLN A 155 -8.34 1.91 17.79
CA GLN A 155 -8.98 0.81 18.48
C GLN A 155 -10.20 0.38 17.68
N PRO A 156 -10.50 -0.93 17.62
CA PRO A 156 -11.75 -1.38 17.04
C PRO A 156 -12.92 -0.82 17.85
N SER A 157 -13.84 -0.14 17.17
CA SER A 157 -15.09 0.38 17.75
C SER A 157 -16.02 -0.74 18.24
N GLN A 158 -15.87 -1.94 17.67
CA GLN A 158 -16.57 -3.15 18.07
C GLN A 158 -15.61 -4.34 18.05
N SER A 159 -15.67 -5.18 19.08
CA SER A 159 -14.99 -6.48 19.09
C SER A 159 -15.97 -7.63 18.84
N LEU A 160 -15.47 -8.69 18.22
CA LEU A 160 -16.13 -9.97 18.11
C LEU A 160 -15.64 -10.85 19.29
N PRO A 161 -16.50 -11.16 20.26
CA PRO A 161 -16.10 -11.95 21.42
C PRO A 161 -15.79 -13.39 21.02
N VAL A 162 -14.77 -13.96 21.67
CA VAL A 162 -14.29 -15.32 21.46
C VAL A 162 -14.30 -16.03 22.82
N ASP A 163 -14.86 -17.23 22.85
CA ASP A 163 -14.77 -18.16 23.97
C ASP A 163 -13.93 -19.37 23.55
N LEU A 164 -12.68 -19.39 23.98
CA LEU A 164 -11.70 -20.41 23.60
C LEU A 164 -11.96 -21.78 24.24
N ALA A 165 -12.89 -21.89 25.18
CA ALA A 165 -13.35 -23.18 25.70
C ALA A 165 -14.36 -23.86 24.76
N ASP A 166 -14.97 -23.11 23.86
CA ASP A 166 -15.93 -23.62 22.90
C ASP A 166 -15.24 -24.43 21.79
N ASN A 167 -15.83 -25.58 21.47
CA ASN A 167 -15.35 -26.52 20.47
C ASN A 167 -16.41 -26.82 19.38
N SER A 168 -17.40 -25.94 19.21
CA SER A 168 -18.49 -26.08 18.23
C SER A 168 -17.99 -26.29 16.79
N TYR A 169 -16.81 -25.76 16.46
CA TYR A 169 -16.14 -25.97 15.17
C TYR A 169 -15.75 -27.42 14.88
N LYS A 170 -15.76 -28.34 15.86
CA LYS A 170 -15.38 -29.76 15.67
C LYS A 170 -16.28 -30.52 14.67
N ASN A 171 -17.47 -30.00 14.40
CA ASN A 171 -18.40 -30.61 13.45
C ASN A 171 -18.24 -30.10 12.01
N MET A 172 -17.44 -29.05 11.81
CA MET A 172 -17.25 -28.45 10.49
C MET A 172 -16.36 -29.33 9.60
N GLN A 173 -16.70 -29.42 8.32
CA GLN A 173 -15.82 -29.92 7.27
C GLN A 173 -14.91 -28.79 6.81
N ILE A 174 -13.62 -28.92 7.11
CA ILE A 174 -12.62 -27.88 6.84
C ILE A 174 -11.57 -28.40 5.86
N ALA A 175 -11.26 -27.58 4.86
CA ALA A 175 -10.14 -27.80 3.95
C ALA A 175 -9.07 -26.72 4.10
N LEU A 176 -7.81 -27.12 4.01
CA LEU A 176 -6.67 -26.22 3.84
C LEU A 176 -6.11 -26.35 2.43
N CYS A 177 -6.18 -25.28 1.65
CA CYS A 177 -5.54 -25.15 0.35
C CYS A 177 -4.18 -24.44 0.48
N LEU A 178 -3.11 -25.14 0.13
CA LEU A 178 -1.73 -24.69 0.25
C LEU A 178 -1.08 -24.66 -1.14
N HIS A 179 -0.83 -23.47 -1.68
CA HIS A 179 -0.07 -23.33 -2.92
C HIS A 179 1.43 -23.18 -2.65
N ILE A 180 2.22 -24.19 -3.04
CA ILE A 180 3.65 -24.29 -2.77
C ILE A 180 4.45 -24.11 -4.08
N TYR A 181 4.86 -22.85 -4.31
CA TYR A 181 5.81 -22.48 -5.35
C TYR A 181 7.27 -22.64 -4.90
N TYR A 182 7.56 -22.37 -3.62
CA TYR A 182 8.88 -22.55 -3.02
C TYR A 182 8.94 -23.83 -2.18
N LYS A 183 9.79 -24.78 -2.60
CA LYS A 183 9.89 -26.13 -2.00
C LYS A 183 10.02 -26.14 -0.48
N ASP A 184 10.77 -25.21 0.11
CA ASP A 184 10.98 -25.16 1.57
C ASP A 184 9.70 -24.90 2.37
N PHE A 185 8.61 -24.47 1.73
CA PHE A 185 7.32 -24.29 2.37
C PHE A 185 6.56 -25.60 2.64
N ILE A 186 6.98 -26.75 2.08
CA ILE A 186 6.40 -28.06 2.44
C ILE A 186 6.55 -28.31 3.94
N GLU A 187 7.80 -28.26 4.44
CA GLU A 187 8.10 -28.46 5.86
C GLU A 187 7.60 -27.28 6.72
N ARG A 188 7.65 -26.03 6.21
CA ARG A 188 7.15 -24.87 6.97
C ARG A 188 5.65 -24.95 7.21
N PHE A 189 4.84 -25.25 6.19
CA PHE A 189 3.40 -25.38 6.37
C PHE A 189 3.06 -26.58 7.25
N ALA A 190 3.72 -27.72 7.07
CA ALA A 190 3.53 -28.89 7.92
C ALA A 190 3.82 -28.58 9.40
N ALA A 191 4.84 -27.76 9.69
CA ALA A 191 5.13 -27.32 11.06
C ALA A 191 4.03 -26.44 11.67
N LEU A 192 3.36 -25.62 10.86
CA LEU A 192 2.26 -24.73 11.30
C LEU A 192 0.98 -25.49 11.61
N LEU A 193 0.74 -26.66 10.98
CA LEU A 193 -0.47 -27.47 11.23
C LEU A 193 -0.65 -27.88 12.69
N LYS A 194 0.43 -27.94 13.47
CA LYS A 194 0.39 -28.26 14.91
C LYS A 194 -0.48 -27.29 15.73
N SER A 195 -0.79 -26.11 15.20
CA SER A 195 -1.67 -25.14 15.85
C SER A 195 -3.16 -25.50 15.70
N LEU A 196 -3.51 -26.37 14.74
CA LEU A 196 -4.90 -26.67 14.42
C LEU A 196 -5.55 -27.49 15.55
N PRO A 197 -6.72 -27.05 16.05
CA PRO A 197 -7.44 -27.77 17.09
C PRO A 197 -8.35 -28.90 16.53
N ILE A 198 -8.33 -29.14 15.22
CA ILE A 198 -9.19 -30.08 14.50
C ILE A 198 -8.43 -30.67 13.31
N LYS A 199 -8.78 -31.90 12.91
CA LYS A 199 -8.28 -32.49 11.67
C LYS A 199 -8.93 -31.85 10.44
N VAL A 200 -8.15 -31.67 9.38
CA VAL A 200 -8.60 -31.03 8.13
C VAL A 200 -8.17 -31.83 6.91
N ASP A 201 -8.87 -31.66 5.80
CA ASP A 201 -8.37 -32.14 4.50
C ASP A 201 -7.39 -31.13 3.92
N ILE A 202 -6.30 -31.61 3.35
CA ILE A 202 -5.21 -30.78 2.86
C ILE A 202 -5.13 -30.91 1.35
N TYR A 203 -5.24 -29.77 0.66
CA TYR A 203 -5.09 -29.64 -0.78
C TYR A 203 -3.80 -28.88 -1.06
N VAL A 204 -2.84 -29.50 -1.74
CA VAL A 204 -1.53 -28.93 -2.02
C VAL A 204 -1.33 -28.81 -3.52
N SER A 205 -1.08 -27.61 -4.03
CA SER A 205 -0.55 -27.44 -5.38
C SER A 205 0.95 -27.20 -5.32
N VAL A 206 1.72 -27.90 -6.16
CA VAL A 206 3.18 -27.76 -6.24
C VAL A 206 3.62 -27.30 -7.63
N ALA A 207 4.68 -26.50 -7.69
CA ALA A 207 5.27 -26.04 -8.95
C ALA A 207 6.07 -27.12 -9.71
N HIS A 208 6.37 -28.27 -9.08
CA HIS A 208 7.19 -29.32 -9.69
C HIS A 208 6.70 -30.73 -9.33
N PRO A 209 6.58 -31.65 -10.32
CA PRO A 209 6.03 -32.99 -10.09
C PRO A 209 6.86 -33.85 -9.13
N THR A 210 8.18 -33.62 -9.06
CA THR A 210 9.05 -34.39 -8.14
C THR A 210 8.84 -34.07 -6.66
N TRP A 211 8.00 -33.09 -6.31
CA TRP A 211 7.71 -32.74 -4.91
C TRP A 211 6.48 -33.46 -4.37
N VAL A 212 5.70 -34.14 -5.22
CA VAL A 212 4.44 -34.80 -4.83
C VAL A 212 4.67 -35.86 -3.76
N GLU A 213 5.67 -36.73 -3.93
CA GLU A 213 6.01 -37.76 -2.93
C GLU A 213 6.43 -37.15 -1.59
N GLU A 214 7.20 -36.06 -1.63
CA GLU A 214 7.64 -35.33 -0.43
C GLU A 214 6.45 -34.68 0.28
N VAL A 215 5.48 -34.11 -0.45
CA VAL A 215 4.24 -33.60 0.13
C VAL A 215 3.51 -34.71 0.89
N HIS A 216 3.25 -35.86 0.27
CA HIS A 216 2.56 -36.96 0.95
C HIS A 216 3.35 -37.49 2.16
N SER A 217 4.67 -37.58 2.06
CA SER A 217 5.54 -38.02 3.16
C SER A 217 5.55 -37.03 4.33
N VAL A 218 5.63 -35.73 4.05
CA VAL A 218 5.71 -34.70 5.09
C VAL A 218 4.35 -34.50 5.75
N PHE A 219 3.30 -34.22 4.98
CA PHE A 219 1.96 -33.97 5.51
C PHE A 219 1.32 -35.24 6.09
N GLY A 220 1.66 -36.43 5.57
CA GLY A 220 1.18 -37.71 6.12
C GLY A 220 1.71 -38.02 7.52
N ARG A 221 2.76 -37.32 7.98
CA ARG A 221 3.26 -37.39 9.37
C ARG A 221 2.53 -36.42 10.31
N CYS A 222 1.71 -35.51 9.80
CA CYS A 222 0.95 -34.55 10.61
C CYS A 222 -0.34 -35.21 11.11
N PRO A 223 -0.56 -35.35 12.43
CA PRO A 223 -1.79 -35.96 12.96
C PRO A 223 -3.05 -35.14 12.67
N GLU A 224 -2.90 -33.84 12.35
CA GLU A 224 -3.96 -32.92 11.97
C GLU A 224 -4.41 -33.09 10.51
N ALA A 225 -3.64 -33.79 9.68
CA ALA A 225 -4.04 -34.13 8.32
C ALA A 225 -5.02 -35.32 8.33
N ARG A 226 -6.20 -35.16 7.72
CA ARG A 226 -7.17 -36.24 7.50
C ARG A 226 -6.92 -36.90 6.14
N GLU A 227 -7.18 -36.16 5.06
CA GLU A 227 -6.86 -36.57 3.69
C GLU A 227 -5.88 -35.58 3.06
N ILE A 228 -5.04 -36.06 2.14
CA ILE A 228 -4.04 -35.23 1.45
C ILE A 228 -4.22 -35.39 -0.06
N TYR A 229 -4.54 -34.29 -0.73
CA TYR A 229 -4.64 -34.17 -2.18
C TYR A 229 -3.49 -33.32 -2.68
N CYS A 230 -2.79 -33.78 -3.72
CA CYS A 230 -1.67 -33.05 -4.31
C CYS A 230 -1.85 -32.93 -5.82
N ALA A 231 -1.70 -31.72 -6.35
CA ALA A 231 -1.75 -31.43 -7.78
C ALA A 231 -0.49 -30.67 -8.23
N VAL A 232 -0.10 -30.86 -9.48
CA VAL A 232 1.02 -30.13 -10.08
C VAL A 232 0.46 -28.99 -10.90
N SER A 233 0.69 -27.77 -10.45
CA SER A 233 0.12 -26.56 -11.05
C SER A 233 1.08 -25.91 -12.04
N THR A 234 0.54 -25.28 -13.08
CA THR A 234 1.33 -24.41 -13.97
C THR A 234 1.62 -23.07 -13.29
N ASN A 235 2.72 -22.40 -13.69
CA ASN A 235 3.06 -21.06 -13.18
C ASN A 235 2.22 -19.98 -13.89
N ARG A 236 0.90 -20.01 -13.68
CA ARG A 236 -0.09 -19.09 -14.27
C ARG A 236 -1.20 -18.81 -13.26
N GLY A 237 -1.59 -17.53 -13.12
CA GLY A 237 -2.58 -17.11 -12.11
C GLY A 237 -2.03 -16.99 -10.67
N ARG A 238 -0.70 -17.05 -10.47
CA ARG A 238 -0.02 -16.99 -9.17
C ARG A 238 -0.65 -17.95 -8.16
N ASN A 239 -1.21 -17.46 -7.05
CA ASN A 239 -1.84 -18.29 -6.04
C ASN A 239 -3.32 -18.62 -6.35
N PHE A 240 -4.02 -17.78 -7.13
CA PHE A 240 -5.43 -17.95 -7.45
C PHE A 240 -5.67 -18.97 -8.57
N GLY A 241 -4.81 -19.00 -9.58
CA GLY A 241 -4.89 -20.00 -10.66
C GLY A 241 -4.89 -21.42 -10.11
N PRO A 242 -3.86 -21.85 -9.36
CA PRO A 242 -3.81 -23.16 -8.72
C PRO A 242 -4.96 -23.43 -7.75
N LEU A 243 -5.39 -22.45 -6.94
CA LEU A 243 -6.55 -22.59 -6.06
C LEU A 243 -7.82 -22.93 -6.85
N LEU A 244 -8.09 -22.16 -7.91
CA LEU A 244 -9.35 -22.22 -8.63
C LEU A 244 -9.39 -23.32 -9.69
N VAL A 245 -8.31 -23.55 -10.42
CA VAL A 245 -8.24 -24.57 -11.48
C VAL A 245 -8.16 -25.97 -10.90
N GLU A 246 -7.32 -26.19 -9.89
CA GLU A 246 -7.07 -27.54 -9.38
C GLU A 246 -8.10 -27.99 -8.36
N PHE A 247 -8.64 -27.07 -7.55
CA PHE A 247 -9.33 -27.44 -6.31
C PHE A 247 -10.73 -26.87 -6.11
N SER A 248 -11.16 -25.84 -6.85
CA SER A 248 -12.47 -25.17 -6.63
C SER A 248 -13.65 -26.15 -6.57
N GLU A 249 -13.73 -27.09 -7.52
CA GLU A 249 -14.82 -28.07 -7.62
C GLU A 249 -14.97 -28.95 -6.39
N ARG A 250 -13.86 -29.26 -5.69
CA ARG A 250 -13.89 -30.02 -4.44
C ARG A 250 -14.10 -29.11 -3.23
N LEU A 251 -13.41 -27.98 -3.23
CA LEU A 251 -13.42 -27.02 -2.12
C LEU A 251 -14.80 -26.41 -1.87
N LYS A 252 -15.66 -26.30 -2.90
CA LYS A 252 -17.04 -25.76 -2.76
C LYS A 252 -17.95 -26.55 -1.81
N HIS A 253 -17.59 -27.79 -1.50
CA HIS A 253 -18.37 -28.69 -0.64
C HIS A 253 -17.98 -28.62 0.84
N TYR A 254 -16.99 -27.81 1.21
CA TYR A 254 -16.56 -27.63 2.61
C TYR A 254 -17.31 -26.48 3.28
N ASP A 255 -17.45 -26.56 4.60
CA ASP A 255 -18.01 -25.47 5.40
C ASP A 255 -17.07 -24.26 5.43
N LEU A 256 -15.76 -24.54 5.41
CA LEU A 256 -14.71 -23.54 5.49
C LEU A 256 -13.45 -23.98 4.75
N VAL A 257 -12.81 -23.02 4.06
CA VAL A 257 -11.54 -23.20 3.35
C VAL A 257 -10.53 -22.18 3.85
N GLY A 258 -9.37 -22.64 4.29
CA GLY A 258 -8.19 -21.78 4.51
C GLY A 258 -7.26 -21.84 3.29
N HIS A 259 -6.93 -20.71 2.69
CA HIS A 259 -6.04 -20.60 1.54
C HIS A 259 -4.76 -19.86 1.93
N LEU A 260 -3.62 -20.55 1.82
CA LEU A 260 -2.29 -19.99 2.06
C LEU A 260 -1.36 -20.34 0.88
N HIS A 261 -0.32 -19.54 0.68
CA HIS A 261 0.65 -19.84 -0.36
C HIS A 261 2.08 -19.48 0.04
N SER A 262 3.06 -20.14 -0.58
CA SER A 262 4.46 -19.82 -0.34
C SER A 262 4.77 -18.42 -0.86
N LYS A 263 5.46 -17.61 -0.05
CA LYS A 263 5.77 -16.21 -0.37
C LYS A 263 7.17 -15.85 0.06
N LYS A 264 7.96 -15.32 -0.88
CA LYS A 264 9.33 -14.82 -0.63
C LYS A 264 9.50 -13.44 -1.25
N SER A 265 9.82 -12.44 -0.42
CA SER A 265 10.11 -11.09 -0.91
C SER A 265 11.61 -10.97 -1.20
N LEU A 266 11.99 -10.92 -2.48
CA LEU A 266 13.41 -10.88 -2.92
C LEU A 266 13.93 -9.47 -3.25
N TYR A 267 13.15 -8.42 -2.95
CA TYR A 267 13.38 -7.05 -3.44
C TYR A 267 14.72 -6.44 -3.00
N SER A 268 15.22 -6.76 -1.81
CA SER A 268 16.47 -6.19 -1.26
C SER A 268 17.74 -7.01 -1.59
N GLY A 269 17.64 -8.05 -2.42
CA GLY A 269 18.76 -8.97 -2.70
C GLY A 269 19.05 -9.96 -1.55
N ARG A 270 18.19 -9.97 -0.51
CA ARG A 270 18.02 -11.03 0.49
C ARG A 270 16.52 -11.35 0.58
N GLU A 271 16.21 -12.58 0.98
CA GLU A 271 14.85 -12.98 1.30
C GLU A 271 14.39 -12.21 2.54
N GLN A 272 13.34 -11.39 2.41
CA GLN A 272 12.60 -10.82 3.53
C GLN A 272 11.37 -11.71 3.76
N THR A 273 11.30 -12.33 4.93
CA THR A 273 10.22 -13.27 5.28
C THR A 273 9.17 -12.65 6.18
N GLN A 274 9.43 -11.50 6.81
CA GLN A 274 8.60 -10.95 7.89
C GLN A 274 7.12 -10.80 7.50
N TRP A 275 6.81 -10.31 6.30
CA TRP A 275 5.43 -10.24 5.83
C TRP A 275 4.80 -11.64 5.66
N SER A 276 5.55 -12.60 5.11
CA SER A 276 5.07 -13.99 5.03
C SER A 276 4.89 -14.61 6.41
N ASP A 277 5.80 -14.35 7.35
CA ASP A 277 5.77 -14.88 8.71
C ASP A 277 4.58 -14.28 9.47
N TYR A 278 4.30 -12.99 9.31
CA TYR A 278 3.10 -12.32 9.85
C TYR A 278 1.81 -12.97 9.34
N LEU A 279 1.69 -13.18 8.02
CA LEU A 279 0.50 -13.81 7.44
C LEU A 279 0.34 -15.24 7.94
N ASN A 280 1.42 -16.04 7.90
CA ASN A 280 1.42 -17.42 8.36
C ASN A 280 1.06 -17.52 9.84
N GLU A 281 1.58 -16.64 10.69
CA GLU A 281 1.27 -16.59 12.12
C GLU A 281 -0.23 -16.42 12.36
N TYR A 282 -0.84 -15.40 11.74
CA TYR A 282 -2.24 -15.04 12.00
C TYR A 282 -3.27 -15.77 11.14
N LEU A 283 -2.82 -16.65 10.22
CA LEU A 283 -3.68 -17.54 9.43
C LEU A 283 -3.53 -19.01 9.81
N LEU A 284 -2.38 -19.45 10.32
CA LEU A 284 -2.15 -20.86 10.66
C LEU A 284 -1.16 -21.10 11.82
N GLY A 285 -0.46 -20.09 12.36
CA GLY A 285 0.60 -20.30 13.35
C GLY A 285 0.15 -20.14 14.81
N ASP A 286 -0.69 -19.15 15.09
CA ASP A 286 -1.13 -18.82 16.45
C ASP A 286 -2.37 -19.61 16.83
N ALA A 287 -2.20 -20.62 17.69
CA ALA A 287 -3.27 -21.53 18.10
C ALA A 287 -4.48 -20.82 18.75
N GLY A 288 -4.27 -19.70 19.46
CA GLY A 288 -5.35 -18.92 20.05
C GLY A 288 -6.18 -18.22 18.97
N VAL A 289 -5.50 -17.61 18.00
CA VAL A 289 -6.15 -16.98 16.83
C VAL A 289 -6.88 -18.01 15.98
N ILE A 290 -6.27 -19.18 15.70
CA ILE A 290 -6.93 -20.23 14.91
C ILE A 290 -8.20 -20.73 15.58
N ARG A 291 -8.16 -21.01 16.88
CA ARG A 291 -9.38 -21.38 17.63
C ARG A 291 -10.44 -20.28 17.54
N GLY A 292 -10.05 -19.02 17.68
CA GLY A 292 -10.96 -17.88 17.54
C GLY A 292 -11.60 -17.77 16.15
N ILE A 293 -10.82 -17.93 15.08
CA ILE A 293 -11.34 -17.94 13.70
C ILE A 293 -12.40 -19.04 13.56
N LEU A 294 -12.06 -20.27 13.95
CA LEU A 294 -12.94 -21.42 13.78
C LEU A 294 -14.23 -21.30 14.60
N GLN A 295 -14.12 -20.84 15.85
CA GLN A 295 -15.28 -20.59 16.70
C GLN A 295 -16.19 -19.50 16.12
N LEU A 296 -15.61 -18.39 15.66
CA LEU A 296 -16.38 -17.30 15.08
C LEU A 296 -17.17 -17.77 13.85
N PHE A 297 -16.55 -18.56 12.96
CA PHE A 297 -17.29 -19.18 11.85
C PHE A 297 -18.34 -20.19 12.33
N ALA A 298 -18.07 -21.00 13.36
CA ALA A 298 -19.05 -21.97 13.86
C ALA A 298 -20.33 -21.30 14.43
N HIS A 299 -20.20 -20.10 15.00
CA HIS A 299 -21.32 -19.39 15.64
C HIS A 299 -22.04 -18.39 14.75
N ASN A 300 -21.36 -17.86 13.74
CA ASN A 300 -21.86 -16.76 12.95
C ASN A 300 -21.98 -17.19 11.49
N ASN A 301 -23.22 -17.46 11.07
CA ASN A 301 -23.52 -17.85 9.69
C ASN A 301 -23.36 -16.69 8.70
N ASP A 302 -23.37 -15.45 9.18
CA ASP A 302 -23.15 -14.26 8.36
C ASP A 302 -21.67 -13.90 8.17
N LEU A 303 -20.73 -14.55 8.87
CA LEU A 303 -19.29 -14.40 8.60
C LEU A 303 -18.88 -15.20 7.38
N GLY A 304 -18.29 -14.54 6.39
CA GLY A 304 -17.91 -15.17 5.11
C GLY A 304 -16.43 -15.26 4.85
N MET A 305 -15.62 -14.36 5.42
CA MET A 305 -14.19 -14.31 5.17
C MET A 305 -13.43 -13.72 6.37
N TYR A 306 -12.27 -14.30 6.65
CA TYR A 306 -11.29 -13.79 7.60
C TYR A 306 -9.93 -13.60 6.94
N PHE A 307 -9.28 -12.50 7.31
CA PHE A 307 -7.86 -12.25 7.07
C PHE A 307 -7.32 -11.31 8.15
N PRO A 308 -6.02 -11.39 8.51
CA PRO A 308 -5.43 -10.46 9.46
C PRO A 308 -5.42 -9.03 8.91
N THR A 309 -5.32 -8.04 9.79
CA THR A 309 -5.05 -6.66 9.37
C THR A 309 -3.80 -6.58 8.51
N SER A 310 -3.72 -5.57 7.63
CA SER A 310 -2.59 -5.41 6.71
C SER A 310 -1.26 -5.35 7.46
N TYR A 311 -0.22 -5.95 6.86
CA TYR A 311 1.11 -6.02 7.48
C TYR A 311 1.57 -4.64 7.91
N TRP A 312 1.88 -4.47 9.20
CA TRP A 312 2.01 -3.16 9.84
C TRP A 312 3.05 -2.27 9.14
N LEU A 313 4.16 -2.80 8.61
CA LEU A 313 5.15 -1.95 7.92
C LEU A 313 4.66 -1.41 6.57
N MET A 314 3.59 -1.97 5.99
CA MET A 314 3.01 -1.44 4.76
C MET A 314 2.32 -0.09 5.04
N PRO A 315 2.40 0.87 4.11
CA PRO A 315 1.73 2.14 4.29
C PRO A 315 0.21 1.99 4.19
N SER A 316 -0.56 2.83 4.88
CA SER A 316 -2.03 2.72 4.91
C SER A 316 -2.68 2.74 3.52
N TRP A 317 -2.11 3.50 2.57
CA TRP A 317 -2.61 3.62 1.20
C TRP A 317 -2.56 2.32 0.39
N VAL A 318 -1.90 1.25 0.84
CA VAL A 318 -2.00 -0.07 0.18
C VAL A 318 -3.42 -0.61 0.19
N ASN A 319 -4.23 -0.21 1.18
CA ASN A 319 -5.65 -0.53 1.33
C ASN A 319 -6.53 0.34 0.42
N HIS A 320 -6.09 0.55 -0.82
CA HIS A 320 -6.77 1.32 -1.86
C HIS A 320 -6.75 0.50 -3.16
N TRP A 321 -7.58 0.83 -4.14
CA TRP A 321 -7.51 0.17 -5.46
C TRP A 321 -6.20 0.38 -6.19
N THR A 322 -5.56 1.52 -5.92
CA THR A 322 -4.33 1.97 -6.59
C THR A 322 -4.49 1.88 -8.12
N MET A 323 -3.43 1.54 -8.87
CA MET A 323 -3.52 1.27 -10.31
C MET A 323 -4.44 0.07 -10.68
N ASN A 324 -4.92 -0.72 -9.71
CA ASN A 324 -5.73 -1.92 -9.99
C ASN A 324 -7.21 -1.62 -10.28
N LYS A 325 -7.69 -0.40 -10.01
CA LYS A 325 -9.11 -0.02 -10.19
C LYS A 325 -9.63 -0.30 -11.60
N GLN A 326 -8.81 -0.03 -12.62
CA GLN A 326 -9.20 -0.23 -14.02
C GLN A 326 -9.36 -1.72 -14.35
N ALA A 327 -8.46 -2.57 -13.86
CA ALA A 327 -8.51 -4.02 -14.09
C ALA A 327 -9.68 -4.70 -13.35
N ALA A 328 -10.21 -4.07 -12.29
CA ALA A 328 -11.35 -4.59 -11.56
C ALA A 328 -12.70 -4.39 -12.30
N ARG A 329 -12.80 -3.44 -13.24
CA ARG A 329 -14.07 -3.02 -13.86
C ARG A 329 -14.81 -4.17 -14.53
N SER A 330 -14.10 -5.01 -15.30
CA SER A 330 -14.72 -6.15 -15.99
C SER A 330 -15.39 -7.13 -15.03
N TYR A 331 -14.77 -7.39 -13.88
CA TYR A 331 -15.33 -8.25 -12.84
C TYR A 331 -16.48 -7.59 -12.09
N LEU A 332 -16.37 -6.30 -11.77
CA LEU A 332 -17.44 -5.54 -11.12
C LEU A 332 -18.71 -5.52 -11.99
N GLU A 333 -18.56 -5.30 -13.30
CA GLU A 333 -19.65 -5.36 -14.26
C GLU A 333 -20.20 -6.78 -14.39
N LYS A 334 -19.33 -7.79 -14.57
CA LYS A 334 -19.71 -9.20 -14.70
C LYS A 334 -20.52 -9.71 -13.49
N TRP A 335 -20.14 -9.31 -12.28
CA TRP A 335 -20.78 -9.74 -11.03
C TRP A 335 -21.81 -8.75 -10.51
N ASN A 336 -22.09 -7.66 -11.24
CA ASN A 336 -23.03 -6.62 -10.84
C ASN A 336 -22.74 -6.07 -9.42
N ILE A 337 -21.47 -5.76 -9.16
CA ILE A 337 -20.99 -5.21 -7.88
C ILE A 337 -20.74 -3.72 -8.07
N ALA A 338 -21.40 -2.89 -7.26
CA ALA A 338 -21.15 -1.46 -7.23
C ALA A 338 -19.85 -1.15 -6.48
N LEU A 339 -19.10 -0.17 -6.99
CA LEU A 339 -17.91 0.34 -6.32
C LEU A 339 -18.22 1.66 -5.60
N GLU A 340 -18.28 1.61 -4.27
CA GLU A 340 -18.67 2.75 -3.42
C GLU A 340 -17.47 3.55 -2.90
N GLU A 341 -16.39 2.84 -2.58
CA GLU A 341 -15.21 3.39 -1.91
C GLU A 341 -13.93 2.96 -2.61
N ASP A 342 -12.94 3.86 -2.57
CA ASP A 342 -11.64 3.56 -3.12
C ASP A 342 -10.67 2.91 -2.12
N PHE A 343 -10.85 3.21 -0.83
CA PHE A 343 -10.19 2.52 0.26
C PHE A 343 -11.01 1.29 0.69
N LEU A 344 -10.32 0.17 0.90
CA LEU A 344 -10.93 -1.11 1.22
C LEU A 344 -9.99 -2.01 2.03
N ALA A 345 -10.56 -2.70 3.02
CA ALA A 345 -9.90 -3.81 3.70
C ALA A 345 -9.99 -5.06 2.81
N TYR A 346 -8.85 -5.69 2.54
CA TYR A 346 -8.75 -6.90 1.71
C TYR A 346 -7.59 -7.79 2.19
N PRO A 347 -7.54 -9.08 1.82
CA PRO A 347 -6.51 -10.00 2.31
C PRO A 347 -5.15 -9.70 1.67
N VAL A 348 -4.46 -8.65 2.14
CA VAL A 348 -3.19 -8.17 1.57
C VAL A 348 -2.13 -9.26 1.61
N GLY A 349 -1.88 -9.87 0.44
CA GLY A 349 -1.03 -11.05 0.26
C GLY A 349 -1.75 -12.29 -0.25
N GLY A 350 -3.06 -12.24 -0.54
CA GLY A 350 -3.82 -13.29 -1.22
C GLY A 350 -4.06 -14.54 -0.37
N MET A 351 -4.06 -14.42 0.96
CA MET A 351 -4.27 -15.53 1.90
C MET A 351 -5.39 -15.20 2.88
N PHE A 352 -6.29 -16.15 3.11
CA PHE A 352 -7.52 -15.92 3.87
C PHE A 352 -8.14 -17.24 4.35
N TRP A 353 -9.10 -17.15 5.27
CA TRP A 353 -10.10 -18.19 5.50
C TRP A 353 -11.44 -17.70 4.95
N ALA A 354 -12.21 -18.57 4.28
CA ALA A 354 -13.52 -18.18 3.77
C ALA A 354 -14.48 -19.36 3.69
N ARG A 355 -15.78 -19.05 3.78
CA ARG A 355 -16.83 -19.97 3.35
C ARG A 355 -16.84 -19.98 1.82
N PRO A 356 -16.82 -21.16 1.17
CA PRO A 356 -16.96 -21.21 -0.30
C PRO A 356 -18.22 -20.51 -0.80
N ALA A 357 -19.34 -20.62 -0.07
CA ALA A 357 -20.60 -19.94 -0.37
C ALA A 357 -20.48 -18.39 -0.37
N ALA A 358 -19.56 -17.82 0.40
CA ALA A 358 -19.32 -16.37 0.39
C ALA A 358 -18.57 -15.90 -0.87
N LEU A 359 -17.95 -16.84 -1.60
CA LEU A 359 -17.20 -16.61 -2.83
C LEU A 359 -17.78 -17.44 -3.99
N GLN A 360 -19.09 -17.69 -4.00
CA GLN A 360 -19.74 -18.64 -4.91
C GLN A 360 -19.39 -18.40 -6.40
N GLN A 361 -19.29 -17.14 -6.84
CA GLN A 361 -18.94 -16.79 -8.22
C GLN A 361 -17.55 -17.29 -8.62
N LEU A 362 -16.66 -17.54 -7.66
CA LEU A 362 -15.35 -18.14 -7.88
C LEU A 362 -15.40 -19.66 -7.79
N PHE A 363 -16.11 -20.23 -6.82
CA PHE A 363 -16.09 -21.68 -6.59
C PHE A 363 -17.05 -22.47 -7.49
N ASP A 364 -18.09 -21.85 -8.03
CA ASP A 364 -19.05 -22.49 -8.93
C ASP A 364 -18.66 -22.39 -10.42
N GLN A 365 -17.73 -21.48 -10.75
CA GLN A 365 -17.23 -21.35 -12.11
C GLN A 365 -16.18 -22.45 -12.40
N ALA A 366 -16.29 -23.09 -13.56
CA ALA A 366 -15.20 -23.94 -14.06
C ALA A 366 -14.06 -23.06 -14.58
N TRP A 367 -12.88 -23.19 -13.97
CA TRP A 367 -11.69 -22.41 -14.34
C TRP A 367 -10.71 -23.23 -15.17
N SER A 368 -10.04 -22.54 -16.09
CA SER A 368 -8.89 -23.02 -16.82
C SER A 368 -7.71 -22.08 -16.59
N TYR A 369 -6.48 -22.58 -16.74
CA TYR A 369 -5.31 -21.70 -16.64
C TYR A 369 -5.32 -20.58 -17.68
N SER A 370 -5.97 -20.76 -18.84
CA SER A 370 -6.13 -19.74 -19.87
C SER A 370 -6.93 -18.51 -19.42
N ASP A 371 -7.75 -18.63 -18.37
CA ASP A 371 -8.55 -17.52 -17.82
C ASP A 371 -7.70 -16.53 -17.01
N PHE A 372 -6.46 -16.89 -16.68
CA PHE A 372 -5.53 -16.02 -15.97
C PHE A 372 -4.46 -15.48 -16.91
N PRO A 373 -3.91 -14.28 -16.65
CA PRO A 373 -2.88 -13.70 -17.52
C PRO A 373 -1.55 -14.47 -17.41
N GLU A 374 -0.77 -14.44 -18.49
CA GLU A 374 0.53 -15.11 -18.56
C GLU A 374 1.61 -14.38 -17.75
N GLU A 375 2.55 -15.14 -17.20
CA GLU A 375 3.73 -14.60 -16.53
C GLU A 375 4.81 -14.21 -17.55
N PRO A 376 5.66 -13.18 -17.28
CA PRO A 376 5.79 -12.46 -16.02
C PRO A 376 4.81 -11.31 -15.86
N LEU A 377 4.13 -11.27 -14.72
CA LEU A 377 3.27 -10.15 -14.32
C LEU A 377 4.06 -9.11 -13.53
N ALA A 378 3.62 -7.85 -13.61
CA ALA A 378 4.13 -6.77 -12.78
C ALA A 378 3.92 -7.07 -11.28
N ASN A 379 4.71 -6.42 -10.42
CA ASN A 379 4.65 -6.62 -8.97
C ASN A 379 3.33 -6.12 -8.36
N ASP A 380 2.67 -5.15 -8.99
CA ASP A 380 1.33 -4.62 -8.68
C ASP A 380 0.69 -4.12 -10.00
N GLY A 381 -0.58 -3.70 -9.99
CA GLY A 381 -1.25 -3.16 -11.18
C GLY A 381 -1.73 -4.23 -12.17
N SER A 382 -1.78 -5.50 -11.76
CA SER A 382 -2.22 -6.61 -12.60
C SER A 382 -3.63 -7.08 -12.25
N GLU A 383 -4.27 -7.79 -13.17
CA GLU A 383 -5.59 -8.37 -12.98
C GLU A 383 -5.71 -9.21 -11.70
N LEU A 384 -4.66 -9.95 -11.33
CA LEU A 384 -4.65 -10.77 -10.11
C LEU A 384 -4.68 -9.94 -8.82
N HIS A 385 -4.10 -8.74 -8.81
CA HIS A 385 -4.15 -7.83 -7.66
C HIS A 385 -5.49 -7.10 -7.57
N ALA A 386 -6.14 -6.84 -8.71
CA ALA A 386 -7.53 -6.42 -8.74
C ALA A 386 -8.45 -7.52 -8.20
N PHE A 387 -8.22 -8.78 -8.63
CA PHE A 387 -8.95 -9.96 -8.19
C PHE A 387 -8.87 -10.17 -6.66
N GLU A 388 -7.68 -10.04 -6.09
CA GLU A 388 -7.45 -10.08 -4.64
C GLU A 388 -8.30 -9.05 -3.86
N ARG A 389 -8.40 -7.82 -4.38
CA ARG A 389 -9.18 -6.71 -3.81
C ARG A 389 -10.68 -6.87 -3.97
N LEU A 390 -11.13 -7.66 -4.95
CA LEU A 390 -12.54 -7.95 -5.19
C LEU A 390 -13.13 -8.93 -4.19
N LEU A 391 -12.31 -9.80 -3.57
CA LEU A 391 -12.81 -10.87 -2.70
C LEU A 391 -13.74 -10.37 -1.58
N PRO A 392 -13.41 -9.32 -0.80
CA PRO A 392 -14.29 -8.84 0.26
C PRO A 392 -15.56 -8.18 -0.28
N LEU A 393 -15.53 -7.59 -1.48
CA LEU A 393 -16.73 -7.06 -2.12
C LEU A 393 -17.67 -8.19 -2.54
N LEU A 394 -17.12 -9.30 -3.05
CA LEU A 394 -17.89 -10.49 -3.39
C LEU A 394 -18.54 -11.12 -2.15
N VAL A 395 -17.80 -11.22 -1.05
CA VAL A 395 -18.30 -11.67 0.25
C VAL A 395 -19.51 -10.85 0.68
N LYS A 396 -19.41 -9.51 0.62
CA LYS A 396 -20.51 -8.60 0.96
C LYS A 396 -21.69 -8.72 0.00
N HIS A 397 -21.43 -8.81 -1.30
CA HIS A 397 -22.44 -8.98 -2.33
C HIS A 397 -23.26 -10.26 -2.11
N ASN A 398 -22.63 -11.33 -1.63
CA ASN A 398 -23.28 -12.59 -1.30
C ASN A 398 -23.93 -12.61 0.10
N GLY A 399 -24.06 -11.46 0.77
CA GLY A 399 -24.75 -11.33 2.06
C GLY A 399 -23.92 -11.69 3.29
N TYR A 400 -22.61 -11.90 3.13
CA TYR A 400 -21.70 -12.20 4.23
C TYR A 400 -20.87 -10.98 4.64
N LYS A 401 -20.23 -11.08 5.82
CA LYS A 401 -19.35 -10.05 6.36
C LYS A 401 -17.91 -10.56 6.45
N PRO A 402 -16.92 -9.78 5.98
CA PRO A 402 -15.53 -10.02 6.34
C PRO A 402 -15.27 -9.60 7.79
N PHE A 403 -14.30 -10.24 8.44
CA PHE A 403 -13.80 -9.85 9.77
C PHE A 403 -12.28 -10.03 9.85
N PHE A 404 -11.65 -9.35 10.82
CA PHE A 404 -10.20 -9.24 10.90
C PHE A 404 -9.71 -9.44 12.33
N TYR A 405 -8.46 -9.90 12.47
CA TYR A 405 -7.76 -9.93 13.75
C TYR A 405 -6.76 -8.78 13.80
N HIS A 406 -6.79 -8.01 14.88
CA HIS A 406 -5.85 -6.92 15.13
C HIS A 406 -4.84 -7.33 16.21
N PRO A 407 -3.60 -7.71 15.84
CA PRO A 407 -2.63 -8.25 16.78
C PRO A 407 -2.29 -7.36 17.97
N PRO A 408 -2.12 -6.02 17.84
CA PRO A 408 -1.79 -5.16 18.97
C PRO A 408 -2.84 -5.15 20.09
N THR A 409 -4.12 -5.38 19.78
CA THR A 409 -5.19 -5.42 20.79
C THR A 409 -5.64 -6.83 21.14
N GLY A 410 -5.26 -7.85 20.36
CA GLY A 410 -5.68 -9.23 20.58
C GLY A 410 -7.15 -9.49 20.25
N GLN A 411 -7.76 -8.67 19.40
CA GLN A 411 -9.22 -8.67 19.18
C GLN A 411 -9.58 -8.98 17.73
N PHE A 412 -10.66 -9.74 17.55
CA PHE A 412 -11.37 -9.84 16.29
C PHE A 412 -12.37 -8.69 16.14
N THR A 413 -12.62 -8.24 14.91
CA THR A 413 -13.51 -7.11 14.64
C THR A 413 -14.02 -7.09 13.20
N HIS A 414 -15.13 -6.39 12.97
CA HIS A 414 -15.58 -5.96 11.65
C HIS A 414 -15.08 -4.56 11.25
N ASP A 415 -14.48 -3.84 12.20
CA ASP A 415 -14.07 -2.47 12.02
C ASP A 415 -12.88 -2.40 11.06
N LYS A 416 -13.14 -1.89 9.86
CA LYS A 416 -12.12 -1.67 8.83
C LYS A 416 -11.28 -0.41 9.07
N GLY A 417 -11.52 0.36 10.13
CA GLY A 417 -10.84 1.61 10.45
C GLY A 417 -9.31 1.47 10.57
N TYR A 418 -8.82 0.26 10.84
CA TYR A 418 -7.38 -0.03 10.86
C TYR A 418 -6.66 0.39 9.55
N ILE A 419 -7.35 0.40 8.41
CA ILE A 419 -6.76 0.79 7.12
C ILE A 419 -6.31 2.26 7.14
N TYR A 420 -6.86 3.08 8.03
CA TYR A 420 -6.54 4.49 8.18
C TYR A 420 -5.61 4.81 9.36
N THR A 421 -5.10 3.80 10.08
CA THR A 421 -4.29 3.97 11.30
C THR A 421 -3.14 4.98 11.15
N GLN A 422 -2.44 5.01 10.01
CA GLN A 422 -1.32 5.94 9.81
C GLN A 422 -1.75 7.40 9.60
N TYR A 423 -3.00 7.63 9.20
CA TYR A 423 -3.55 8.98 9.05
C TYR A 423 -3.98 9.59 10.40
N HIS A 424 -4.00 8.81 11.49
CA HIS A 424 -4.16 9.33 12.86
C HIS A 424 -2.87 9.91 13.47
N GLN A 425 -1.75 9.82 12.73
CA GLN A 425 -0.51 10.45 13.16
C GLN A 425 -0.58 11.98 12.98
N PRO A 426 0.03 12.76 13.87
CA PRO A 426 0.07 14.21 13.72
C PRO A 426 0.99 14.61 12.57
N LEU A 427 0.69 15.75 11.94
CA LEU A 427 1.50 16.32 10.85
C LEU A 427 2.98 16.56 11.24
N SER A 428 3.29 16.69 12.53
CA SER A 428 4.67 16.80 13.01
C SER A 428 5.53 15.57 12.67
N GLU A 429 4.93 14.38 12.59
CA GLU A 429 5.66 13.18 12.16
C GLU A 429 6.00 13.21 10.66
N TYR A 430 5.18 13.89 9.85
CA TYR A 430 5.47 14.14 8.43
C TYR A 430 6.57 15.18 8.30
N ALA A 431 6.51 16.25 9.11
CA ALA A 431 7.54 17.27 9.19
C ALA A 431 8.91 16.67 9.53
N ASN A 432 8.99 15.78 10.53
CA ASN A 432 10.23 15.08 10.90
C ASN A 432 10.81 14.27 9.72
N GLN A 433 9.96 13.56 8.99
CA GLN A 433 10.38 12.78 7.82
C GLN A 433 10.88 13.67 6.69
N LEU A 434 10.19 14.77 6.40
CA LEU A 434 10.60 15.76 5.40
C LEU A 434 11.94 16.42 5.80
N HIS A 435 12.13 16.78 7.07
CA HIS A 435 13.40 17.31 7.58
C HIS A 435 14.56 16.33 7.42
N ASN A 436 14.33 15.02 7.67
CA ASN A 436 15.35 13.98 7.58
C ASN A 436 15.72 13.55 6.15
N ALA A 437 14.91 13.88 5.14
CA ALA A 437 15.26 13.69 3.73
C ALA A 437 16.39 14.63 3.29
N ASP A 438 16.94 14.49 2.08
CA ASP A 438 17.80 15.53 1.49
C ASP A 438 16.96 16.59 0.75
N ILE A 439 15.85 16.16 0.14
CA ILE A 439 14.91 17.00 -0.60
C ILE A 439 13.48 16.70 -0.11
N ALA A 440 12.72 17.76 0.14
CA ALA A 440 11.28 17.68 0.37
C ALA A 440 10.54 18.00 -0.94
N SER A 441 9.63 17.14 -1.38
CA SER A 441 8.87 17.28 -2.63
C SER A 441 7.39 17.38 -2.31
N PHE A 442 6.70 18.39 -2.83
CA PHE A 442 5.28 18.61 -2.57
C PHE A 442 4.47 18.52 -3.86
N ASP A 443 3.32 17.89 -3.77
CA ASP A 443 2.24 18.12 -4.72
C ASP A 443 1.58 19.50 -4.46
N LEU A 444 0.82 20.03 -5.43
CA LEU A 444 0.14 21.31 -5.33
C LEU A 444 -1.34 21.19 -4.96
N PHE A 445 -2.17 20.60 -5.83
CA PHE A 445 -3.63 20.64 -5.74
C PHE A 445 -4.14 19.61 -4.75
N ASP A 446 -5.04 20.01 -3.85
CA ASP A 446 -5.49 19.21 -2.70
C ASP A 446 -4.38 18.80 -1.72
N THR A 447 -3.17 19.34 -1.90
CA THR A 447 -2.00 19.18 -1.02
C THR A 447 -1.57 20.48 -0.35
N LEU A 448 -1.03 21.45 -1.09
CA LEU A 448 -0.64 22.77 -0.58
C LEU A 448 -1.80 23.77 -0.61
N LEU A 449 -2.65 23.62 -1.62
CA LEU A 449 -3.87 24.40 -1.77
C LEU A 449 -5.06 23.47 -1.95
N GLN A 450 -6.24 24.01 -1.71
CA GLN A 450 -7.51 23.36 -1.98
C GLN A 450 -8.43 24.35 -2.67
N ARG A 451 -9.45 23.86 -3.36
CA ARG A 451 -10.53 24.71 -3.86
C ARG A 451 -11.59 24.91 -2.78
N ARG A 452 -12.33 26.01 -2.84
CA ARG A 452 -13.49 26.29 -1.96
C ARG A 452 -14.55 25.21 -2.07
N TYR A 453 -14.70 24.61 -3.25
CA TYR A 453 -15.59 23.49 -3.52
C TYR A 453 -14.77 22.34 -4.10
N TYR A 454 -15.02 21.12 -3.60
CA TYR A 454 -14.27 19.93 -3.98
C TYR A 454 -14.25 19.65 -5.49
N GLN A 455 -15.30 20.03 -6.24
CA GLN A 455 -15.41 19.76 -7.67
C GLN A 455 -14.30 20.47 -8.47
N PRO A 456 -13.30 19.75 -9.03
CA PRO A 456 -12.16 20.38 -9.72
C PRO A 456 -12.57 21.13 -10.99
N ASP A 457 -13.65 20.69 -11.64
CA ASP A 457 -14.18 21.28 -12.87
C ASP A 457 -15.09 22.49 -12.62
N TYR A 458 -15.18 23.00 -11.39
CA TYR A 458 -16.08 24.11 -11.07
C TYR A 458 -15.70 25.42 -11.80
N ALA A 459 -14.41 25.69 -12.00
CA ALA A 459 -13.96 26.82 -12.83
C ALA A 459 -14.45 26.69 -14.29
N LYS A 460 -14.34 25.49 -14.87
CA LYS A 460 -14.85 25.18 -16.22
C LYS A 460 -16.37 25.41 -16.30
N LEU A 461 -17.11 25.06 -15.25
CA LEU A 461 -18.55 25.31 -15.17
C LEU A 461 -18.86 26.81 -15.19
N LYS A 462 -18.12 27.63 -14.46
CA LYS A 462 -18.29 29.10 -14.46
C LYS A 462 -18.03 29.71 -15.83
N VAL A 463 -16.99 29.28 -16.54
CA VAL A 463 -16.74 29.70 -17.93
C VAL A 463 -17.93 29.30 -18.81
N GLY A 464 -18.38 28.05 -18.70
CA GLY A 464 -19.55 27.55 -19.42
C GLY A 464 -20.84 28.33 -19.11
N GLN A 465 -21.03 28.84 -17.89
CA GLN A 465 -22.16 29.69 -17.52
C GLN A 465 -22.10 31.04 -18.23
N GLN A 466 -20.92 31.67 -18.33
CA GLN A 466 -20.76 32.91 -19.09
C GLN A 466 -21.02 32.70 -20.58
N LEU A 467 -20.48 31.62 -21.16
CA LEU A 467 -20.70 31.29 -22.57
C LEU A 467 -22.17 30.93 -22.87
N PHE A 468 -22.86 30.26 -21.94
CA PHE A 468 -24.29 29.97 -22.06
C PHE A 468 -25.12 31.26 -22.01
N ALA A 469 -24.81 32.16 -21.07
CA ALA A 469 -25.48 33.46 -20.97
C ALA A 469 -25.27 34.33 -22.22
N ALA A 470 -24.12 34.17 -22.90
CA ALA A 470 -23.81 34.80 -24.17
C ALA A 470 -24.43 34.10 -25.41
N GLY A 471 -25.11 32.96 -25.22
CA GLY A 471 -25.72 32.19 -26.32
C GLY A 471 -24.74 31.40 -27.19
N ILE A 472 -23.50 31.21 -26.72
CA ILE A 472 -22.41 30.56 -27.49
C ILE A 472 -22.48 29.04 -27.37
N VAL A 473 -22.85 28.55 -26.18
CA VAL A 473 -23.02 27.11 -25.90
C VAL A 473 -24.45 26.84 -25.45
N PRO A 474 -25.01 25.65 -25.72
CA PRO A 474 -26.38 25.31 -25.34
C PRO A 474 -26.57 25.03 -23.85
N SER A 475 -25.48 24.73 -23.11
CA SER A 475 -25.48 24.68 -21.64
C SER A 475 -24.06 24.71 -21.07
N ALA A 476 -23.92 25.19 -19.83
CA ALA A 476 -22.63 25.18 -19.12
C ALA A 476 -22.04 23.76 -18.93
N ARG A 477 -22.91 22.76 -18.72
CA ARG A 477 -22.48 21.35 -18.59
C ARG A 477 -21.95 20.78 -19.89
N GLN A 478 -22.53 21.18 -21.02
CA GLN A 478 -22.04 20.76 -22.33
C GLN A 478 -20.66 21.36 -22.60
N PHE A 479 -20.45 22.64 -22.28
CA PHE A 479 -19.13 23.24 -22.37
C PHE A 479 -18.07 22.46 -21.57
N VAL A 480 -18.37 22.07 -20.32
CA VAL A 480 -17.43 21.28 -19.50
C VAL A 480 -17.07 19.96 -20.19
N LYS A 481 -18.04 19.27 -20.81
CA LYS A 481 -17.80 18.04 -21.56
C LYS A 481 -16.89 18.30 -22.76
N GLU A 482 -17.19 19.31 -23.56
CA GLU A 482 -16.40 19.69 -24.74
C GLU A 482 -14.98 20.12 -24.36
N ARG A 483 -14.82 20.90 -23.29
CA ARG A 483 -13.54 21.31 -22.71
C ARG A 483 -12.70 20.09 -22.29
N ASN A 484 -13.29 19.15 -21.55
CA ASN A 484 -12.59 17.93 -21.14
C ASN A 484 -12.26 17.02 -22.34
N GLN A 485 -13.14 16.96 -23.34
CA GLN A 485 -12.90 16.22 -24.58
C GLN A 485 -11.74 16.84 -25.39
N ALA A 486 -11.67 18.17 -25.49
CA ALA A 486 -10.57 18.87 -26.14
C ALA A 486 -9.23 18.58 -25.45
N GLU A 487 -9.17 18.63 -24.12
CA GLU A 487 -7.96 18.26 -23.36
C GLU A 487 -7.54 16.81 -23.65
N PHE A 488 -8.49 15.89 -23.70
CA PHE A 488 -8.24 14.49 -24.04
C PHE A 488 -7.71 14.34 -25.47
N GLU A 489 -8.32 15.00 -26.45
CA GLU A 489 -7.92 14.97 -27.86
C GLU A 489 -6.52 15.56 -28.08
N CYS A 490 -6.19 16.67 -27.42
CA CYS A 490 -4.84 17.21 -27.42
C CYS A 490 -3.83 16.18 -26.90
N ARG A 491 -4.11 15.50 -25.77
CA ARG A 491 -3.23 14.43 -25.25
C ARG A 491 -3.16 13.23 -26.18
N GLN A 492 -4.28 12.85 -26.79
CA GLN A 492 -4.34 11.73 -27.74
C GLN A 492 -3.48 12.02 -28.98
N SER A 493 -3.49 13.26 -29.49
CA SER A 493 -2.66 13.68 -30.63
C SER A 493 -1.16 13.52 -30.35
N ARG A 494 -0.76 13.60 -29.07
CA ARG A 494 0.60 13.38 -28.56
C ARG A 494 0.83 11.94 -28.09
N GLN A 495 -0.05 11.00 -28.41
CA GLN A 495 0.03 9.59 -27.98
C GLN A 495 0.17 9.43 -26.45
N PHE A 496 -0.34 10.41 -25.67
CA PHE A 496 -0.20 10.47 -24.22
C PHE A 496 1.26 10.46 -23.71
N SER A 497 2.24 10.81 -24.56
CA SER A 497 3.65 10.84 -24.18
C SER A 497 4.03 12.08 -23.38
N ASP A 498 3.44 13.23 -23.71
CA ASP A 498 3.60 14.53 -23.03
C ASP A 498 2.25 15.00 -22.45
N ASP A 499 2.28 16.04 -21.61
CA ASP A 499 1.06 16.74 -21.20
C ASP A 499 0.75 17.95 -22.11
N VAL A 500 -0.37 18.61 -21.86
CA VAL A 500 -0.92 19.69 -22.70
C VAL A 500 -1.11 20.98 -21.89
N GLY A 501 -0.97 22.12 -22.56
CA GLY A 501 -1.18 23.44 -21.94
C GLY A 501 -2.61 23.95 -22.13
N LEU A 502 -3.09 24.81 -21.24
CA LEU A 502 -4.46 25.34 -21.30
C LEU A 502 -4.74 26.13 -22.58
N VAL A 503 -3.79 26.94 -23.05
CA VAL A 503 -3.93 27.71 -24.31
C VAL A 503 -4.11 26.78 -25.51
N GLU A 504 -3.40 25.66 -25.55
CA GLU A 504 -3.53 24.64 -26.60
C GLU A 504 -4.91 24.00 -26.58
N VAL A 505 -5.44 23.68 -25.38
CA VAL A 505 -6.80 23.16 -25.24
C VAL A 505 -7.83 24.16 -25.78
N TYR A 506 -7.67 25.46 -25.49
CA TYR A 506 -8.56 26.49 -26.02
C TYR A 506 -8.39 26.73 -27.52
N GLN A 507 -7.19 26.54 -28.08
CA GLN A 507 -6.98 26.58 -29.55
C GLN A 507 -7.75 25.45 -30.22
N HIS A 508 -7.77 24.26 -29.61
CA HIS A 508 -8.54 23.13 -30.11
C HIS A 508 -10.05 23.38 -29.99
N LEU A 509 -10.52 23.97 -28.88
CA LEU A 509 -11.92 24.35 -28.71
C LEU A 509 -12.39 25.41 -29.71
N ALA A 510 -11.53 26.36 -30.10
CA ALA A 510 -11.88 27.38 -31.07
C ALA A 510 -12.20 26.81 -32.47
N ALA A 511 -11.80 25.56 -32.74
CA ALA A 511 -12.13 24.88 -33.99
C ALA A 511 -13.58 24.35 -34.02
N THR A 512 -14.21 24.17 -32.86
CA THR A 512 -15.56 23.60 -32.71
C THR A 512 -16.56 24.58 -32.13
N LEU A 513 -16.11 25.58 -31.38
CA LEU A 513 -16.92 26.60 -30.74
C LEU A 513 -16.53 28.00 -31.21
N ASP A 514 -17.54 28.85 -31.44
CA ASP A 514 -17.35 30.27 -31.77
C ASP A 514 -17.03 31.06 -30.49
N LEU A 515 -15.79 30.92 -30.02
CA LEU A 515 -15.35 31.53 -28.77
C LEU A 515 -15.34 33.07 -28.89
N PRO A 516 -15.74 33.80 -27.83
CA PRO A 516 -15.92 35.25 -27.89
C PRO A 516 -14.60 36.04 -27.84
N ALA A 517 -13.48 35.35 -27.58
CA ALA A 517 -12.15 35.93 -27.48
C ALA A 517 -11.11 34.92 -27.97
N GLU A 518 -9.91 35.43 -28.30
CA GLU A 518 -8.78 34.60 -28.70
C GLU A 518 -8.45 33.52 -27.63
N PRO A 519 -8.00 32.32 -28.03
CA PRO A 519 -7.77 31.19 -27.12
C PRO A 519 -6.96 31.50 -25.85
N GLY A 520 -5.96 32.36 -25.96
CA GLY A 520 -5.14 32.78 -24.81
C GLY A 520 -5.94 33.57 -23.76
N ALA A 521 -6.86 34.43 -24.18
CA ALA A 521 -7.71 35.20 -23.27
C ALA A 521 -8.75 34.31 -22.58
N MET A 522 -9.29 33.31 -23.30
CA MET A 522 -10.20 32.33 -22.74
C MET A 522 -9.52 31.39 -21.73
N ALA A 523 -8.30 30.96 -22.04
CA ALA A 523 -7.46 30.19 -21.10
C ALA A 523 -7.17 30.98 -19.82
N GLU A 524 -6.85 32.27 -19.96
CA GLU A 524 -6.60 33.15 -18.82
C GLU A 524 -7.85 33.39 -17.98
N LEU A 525 -9.03 33.55 -18.62
CA LEU A 525 -10.31 33.67 -17.92
C LEU A 525 -10.61 32.43 -17.06
N GLU A 526 -10.41 31.22 -17.59
CA GLU A 526 -10.59 29.98 -16.82
C GLU A 526 -9.62 29.92 -15.63
N PHE A 527 -8.35 30.28 -15.84
CA PHE A 527 -7.35 30.31 -14.77
C PHE A 527 -7.72 31.29 -13.66
N GLU A 528 -8.12 32.52 -13.98
CA GLU A 528 -8.55 33.50 -12.96
C GLU A 528 -9.73 32.99 -12.15
N MET A 529 -10.72 32.38 -12.81
CA MET A 529 -11.88 31.80 -12.12
C MET A 529 -11.53 30.64 -11.19
N ASP A 530 -10.52 29.84 -11.53
CA ASP A 530 -10.01 28.76 -10.66
C ASP A 530 -9.17 29.32 -9.51
N MET A 531 -8.33 30.33 -9.78
CA MET A 531 -7.52 31.00 -8.77
C MET A 531 -8.40 31.67 -7.69
N GLU A 532 -9.52 32.29 -8.07
CA GLU A 532 -10.51 32.85 -7.12
C GLU A 532 -11.10 31.80 -6.16
N GLU A 533 -11.16 30.54 -6.58
CA GLU A 533 -11.67 29.43 -5.76
C GLU A 533 -10.55 28.77 -4.95
N CYS A 534 -9.28 28.99 -5.29
CA CYS A 534 -8.14 28.43 -4.57
C CYS A 534 -7.95 29.10 -3.19
N GLN A 535 -7.68 28.27 -2.20
CA GLN A 535 -7.40 28.63 -0.80
C GLN A 535 -6.23 27.80 -0.27
N PRO A 536 -5.43 28.32 0.68
CA PRO A 536 -4.35 27.53 1.27
C PRO A 536 -4.88 26.35 2.08
N LYS A 537 -4.18 25.21 2.04
CA LYS A 537 -4.26 24.20 3.10
C LYS A 537 -3.29 24.61 4.21
N GLU A 538 -3.79 25.46 5.11
CA GLU A 538 -2.97 26.26 6.03
C GLU A 538 -1.88 25.47 6.75
N GLU A 539 -2.17 24.29 7.29
CA GLU A 539 -1.22 23.50 8.07
C GLU A 539 -0.10 22.90 7.20
N VAL A 540 -0.44 22.42 6.00
CA VAL A 540 0.54 21.87 5.05
C VAL A 540 1.36 23.00 4.42
N LEU A 541 0.74 24.14 4.12
CA LEU A 541 1.40 25.32 3.61
C LEU A 541 2.38 25.92 4.64
N ALA A 542 2.00 25.97 5.91
CA ALA A 542 2.88 26.41 6.99
C ALA A 542 4.11 25.50 7.11
N LEU A 543 3.93 24.19 6.96
CA LEU A 543 5.05 23.23 6.90
C LEU A 543 5.94 23.46 5.67
N PHE A 544 5.35 23.65 4.50
CA PHE A 544 6.10 23.95 3.27
C PHE A 544 6.95 25.22 3.41
N ASN A 545 6.35 26.30 3.91
CA ASN A 545 7.02 27.58 4.14
C ASN A 545 8.14 27.45 5.19
N SER A 546 7.89 26.75 6.30
CA SER A 546 8.90 26.59 7.36
C SER A 546 10.11 25.77 6.92
N LEU A 547 9.91 24.78 6.04
CA LEU A 547 11.02 24.03 5.43
C LEU A 547 11.91 24.95 4.59
N ILE A 548 11.31 25.77 3.72
CA ILE A 548 12.06 26.73 2.87
C ILE A 548 12.82 27.75 3.74
N GLU A 549 12.14 28.34 4.73
CA GLU A 549 12.75 29.30 5.66
C GLU A 549 13.87 28.68 6.50
N GLY A 550 13.75 27.39 6.83
CA GLY A 550 14.78 26.58 7.48
C GLY A 550 15.94 26.17 6.56
N GLY A 551 15.98 26.63 5.30
CA GLY A 551 17.04 26.32 4.33
C GLY A 551 16.96 24.90 3.77
N LYS A 552 15.81 24.22 3.91
CA LYS A 552 15.59 22.92 3.28
C LYS A 552 15.48 23.09 1.77
N LYS A 553 16.07 22.16 1.02
CA LYS A 553 15.80 22.06 -0.41
C LYS A 553 14.39 21.52 -0.65
N VAL A 554 13.53 22.36 -1.22
CA VAL A 554 12.11 22.06 -1.49
C VAL A 554 11.84 22.12 -2.98
N GLN A 555 11.12 21.13 -3.50
CA GLN A 555 10.61 21.12 -4.87
C GLN A 555 9.10 20.98 -4.90
N LEU A 556 8.46 21.60 -5.88
CA LEU A 556 7.04 21.46 -6.19
C LEU A 556 6.88 20.63 -7.47
N VAL A 557 5.95 19.69 -7.47
CA VAL A 557 5.61 18.85 -8.63
C VAL A 557 4.10 18.85 -8.82
N SER A 558 3.61 19.06 -10.04
CA SER A 558 2.16 19.10 -10.29
C SER A 558 1.82 18.65 -11.72
N ASP A 559 0.81 17.78 -11.82
CA ASP A 559 0.18 17.43 -13.08
C ASP A 559 -0.95 18.43 -13.34
N THR A 560 -0.74 19.35 -14.27
CA THR A 560 -1.66 20.45 -14.54
C THR A 560 -1.47 21.02 -15.95
N TYR A 561 -2.57 21.54 -16.50
CA TYR A 561 -2.58 22.27 -17.77
C TYR A 561 -2.14 23.74 -17.64
N TYR A 562 -1.96 24.25 -16.42
CA TYR A 562 -1.46 25.61 -16.19
C TYR A 562 0.04 25.73 -16.46
N SER A 563 0.48 26.91 -16.89
CA SER A 563 1.92 27.22 -17.06
C SER A 563 2.62 27.46 -15.72
N ALA A 564 3.96 27.43 -15.69
CA ALA A 564 4.74 27.79 -14.50
C ALA A 564 4.44 29.21 -14.03
N ALA A 565 4.27 30.17 -14.95
CA ALA A 565 3.91 31.53 -14.62
C ALA A 565 2.53 31.63 -13.92
N GLN A 566 1.57 30.82 -14.36
CA GLN A 566 0.26 30.70 -13.70
C GLN A 566 0.38 30.04 -12.32
N ILE A 567 1.22 29.01 -12.19
CA ILE A 567 1.47 28.36 -10.89
C ILE A 567 2.17 29.31 -9.92
N GLU A 568 3.14 30.12 -10.36
CA GLU A 568 3.78 31.15 -9.53
C GLU A 568 2.75 32.16 -8.98
N ARG A 569 1.78 32.57 -9.81
CA ARG A 569 0.69 33.46 -9.39
C ARG A 569 -0.23 32.78 -8.36
N LEU A 570 -0.55 31.49 -8.55
CA LEU A 570 -1.29 30.70 -7.55
C LEU A 570 -0.52 30.59 -6.22
N LEU A 571 0.79 30.33 -6.27
CA LEU A 571 1.64 30.26 -5.08
C LEU A 571 1.65 31.60 -4.34
N HIS A 572 1.77 32.71 -5.06
CA HIS A 572 1.68 34.05 -4.47
C HIS A 572 0.30 34.30 -3.84
N HIS A 573 -0.78 33.93 -4.55
CA HIS A 573 -2.17 34.08 -4.09
C HIS A 573 -2.44 33.34 -2.77
N ILE A 574 -1.91 32.13 -2.61
CA ILE A 574 -2.08 31.35 -1.37
C ILE A 574 -1.07 31.70 -0.27
N GLY A 575 -0.08 32.56 -0.54
CA GLY A 575 0.97 32.93 0.41
C GLY A 575 2.11 31.90 0.56
N ALA A 576 2.37 31.11 -0.47
CA ALA A 576 3.48 30.16 -0.50
C ALA A 576 4.82 30.86 -0.78
N ARG A 577 5.88 30.37 -0.14
CA ARG A 577 7.26 30.72 -0.49
C ARG A 577 7.64 30.09 -1.84
N HIS A 578 8.61 30.69 -2.52
CA HIS A 578 9.07 30.15 -3.80
C HIS A 578 9.92 28.89 -3.56
N PRO A 579 9.61 27.74 -4.19
CA PRO A 579 10.41 26.52 -4.07
C PRO A 579 11.76 26.65 -4.80
N ASP A 580 12.74 25.79 -4.50
CA ASP A 580 14.00 25.74 -5.23
C ASP A 580 13.82 25.27 -6.68
N GLN A 581 12.83 24.38 -6.89
CA GLN A 581 12.51 23.81 -8.19
C GLN A 581 11.01 23.59 -8.32
N MET A 582 10.49 23.81 -9.53
CA MET A 582 9.10 23.56 -9.87
C MET A 582 9.04 22.70 -11.13
N TRP A 583 8.19 21.67 -11.09
CA TRP A 583 7.92 20.76 -12.19
C TRP A 583 6.44 20.81 -12.51
N VAL A 584 6.12 21.35 -13.69
CA VAL A 584 4.75 21.54 -14.15
C VAL A 584 4.59 20.74 -15.43
N SER A 585 3.66 19.79 -15.44
CA SER A 585 3.57 18.81 -16.52
C SER A 585 3.33 19.43 -17.89
N SER A 586 2.51 20.49 -17.99
CA SER A 586 2.27 21.22 -19.25
C SER A 586 3.53 21.82 -19.88
N GLU A 587 4.56 22.16 -19.08
CA GLU A 587 5.80 22.78 -19.57
C GLU A 587 6.92 21.78 -19.77
N ASN A 588 7.05 20.82 -18.85
CA ASN A 588 8.14 19.86 -18.89
C ASN A 588 7.79 18.62 -19.73
N GLY A 589 6.51 18.40 -20.06
CA GLY A 589 6.01 17.20 -20.73
C GLY A 589 6.02 15.94 -19.86
N LEU A 590 6.35 16.07 -18.57
CA LEU A 590 6.51 14.95 -17.65
C LEU A 590 5.40 14.94 -16.62
N ARG A 591 4.74 13.79 -16.46
CA ARG A 591 3.60 13.58 -15.55
C ARG A 591 3.92 12.62 -14.41
N LYS A 592 3.30 12.85 -13.26
CA LYS A 592 3.33 11.99 -12.08
C LYS A 592 2.55 10.71 -12.33
N ASP A 593 1.33 10.84 -12.85
CA ASP A 593 0.36 9.74 -12.96
C ASP A 593 0.78 8.60 -13.91
N ASN A 594 1.59 8.90 -14.92
CA ASN A 594 2.17 7.91 -15.83
C ASN A 594 3.63 7.53 -15.46
N GLY A 595 4.17 8.12 -14.38
CA GLY A 595 5.50 7.86 -13.85
C GLY A 595 6.67 8.45 -14.64
N SER A 596 6.43 9.23 -15.69
CA SER A 596 7.50 9.84 -16.49
C SER A 596 8.31 10.86 -15.68
N LEU A 597 7.66 11.68 -14.87
CA LEU A 597 8.32 12.62 -13.96
C LEU A 597 9.16 11.89 -12.91
N TRP A 598 8.58 10.89 -12.25
CA TRP A 598 9.25 10.13 -11.20
C TRP A 598 10.50 9.42 -11.70
N ARG A 599 10.46 8.88 -12.92
CA ARG A 599 11.63 8.28 -13.58
C ARG A 599 12.76 9.28 -13.78
N GLU A 600 12.43 10.48 -14.28
CA GLU A 600 13.42 11.55 -14.51
C GLU A 600 14.03 12.03 -13.18
N LEU A 601 13.17 12.26 -12.18
CA LEU A 601 13.61 12.66 -10.84
C LEU A 601 14.47 11.58 -10.18
N ALA A 602 14.10 10.31 -10.25
CA ALA A 602 14.87 9.20 -9.70
C ALA A 602 16.30 9.16 -10.24
N GLY A 603 16.46 9.34 -11.57
CA GLY A 603 17.77 9.42 -12.21
C GLY A 603 18.61 10.62 -11.75
N LYS A 604 17.94 11.70 -11.33
CA LYS A 604 18.59 12.89 -10.77
C LYS A 604 18.91 12.76 -9.28
N THR A 605 18.15 12.00 -8.51
CA THR A 605 18.19 11.94 -7.05
C THR A 605 18.44 10.52 -6.51
N VAL A 606 17.41 9.68 -6.42
CA VAL A 606 17.40 8.37 -5.75
C VAL A 606 18.52 7.45 -6.27
N ASP A 607 18.73 7.40 -7.58
CA ASP A 607 19.79 6.60 -8.21
C ASP A 607 21.21 7.03 -7.81
N LYS A 608 21.36 8.26 -7.31
CA LYS A 608 22.60 8.83 -6.79
C LYS A 608 22.71 8.76 -5.27
N GLY A 609 21.74 8.15 -4.59
CA GLY A 609 21.69 8.01 -3.14
C GLY A 609 21.18 9.23 -2.40
N ILE A 610 20.52 10.16 -3.10
CA ILE A 610 19.85 11.32 -2.49
C ILE A 610 18.47 10.87 -2.00
N LYS A 611 18.18 11.08 -0.71
CA LYS A 611 16.89 10.75 -0.10
C LYS A 611 15.87 11.84 -0.43
N VAL A 612 14.74 11.46 -1.00
CA VAL A 612 13.65 12.38 -1.30
C VAL A 612 12.39 11.89 -0.62
N ALA A 613 11.75 12.76 0.14
CA ALA A 613 10.43 12.51 0.71
C ALA A 613 9.40 13.36 -0.04
N HIS A 614 8.34 12.72 -0.52
CA HIS A 614 7.27 13.36 -1.26
C HIS A 614 5.95 13.31 -0.49
N ILE A 615 5.26 14.44 -0.40
CA ILE A 615 3.93 14.57 0.19
C ILE A 615 2.92 14.96 -0.88
N GLY A 616 1.78 14.25 -0.91
CA GLY A 616 0.67 14.49 -1.83
C GLY A 616 -0.56 13.67 -1.47
N ASP A 617 -1.70 13.99 -2.09
CA ASP A 617 -3.01 13.44 -1.76
C ASP A 617 -3.47 12.30 -2.68
N ASN A 618 -2.87 12.17 -3.88
CA ASN A 618 -3.26 11.14 -4.81
C ASN A 618 -2.55 9.82 -4.51
N VAL A 619 -3.30 8.78 -4.14
CA VAL A 619 -2.74 7.45 -3.81
C VAL A 619 -1.86 6.88 -4.92
N VAL A 620 -2.20 7.08 -6.19
CA VAL A 620 -1.43 6.52 -7.31
C VAL A 620 -0.26 7.42 -7.66
N ALA A 621 -0.54 8.69 -8.00
CA ALA A 621 0.42 9.62 -8.55
C ALA A 621 1.43 10.13 -7.52
N ASP A 622 1.04 10.24 -6.24
CA ASP A 622 1.87 10.83 -5.17
C ASP A 622 2.32 9.82 -4.11
N ALA A 623 1.75 8.61 -4.09
CA ALA A 623 2.16 7.58 -3.14
C ALA A 623 2.74 6.32 -3.79
N GLN A 624 1.96 5.61 -4.60
CA GLN A 624 2.35 4.33 -5.18
C GLN A 624 3.53 4.47 -6.16
N ILE A 625 3.34 5.24 -7.24
CA ILE A 625 4.35 5.39 -8.30
C ILE A 625 5.68 5.96 -7.77
N PRO A 626 5.72 7.06 -6.99
CA PRO A 626 6.99 7.53 -6.43
C PRO A 626 7.65 6.49 -5.53
N GLY A 627 6.87 5.73 -4.75
CA GLY A 627 7.38 4.62 -3.94
C GLY A 627 8.08 3.54 -4.78
N ASP A 628 7.52 3.19 -5.94
CA ASP A 628 8.12 2.24 -6.89
C ASP A 628 9.46 2.72 -7.45
N PHE A 629 9.67 4.04 -7.52
CA PHE A 629 10.95 4.66 -7.90
C PHE A 629 11.90 4.89 -6.71
N GLY A 630 11.52 4.47 -5.50
CA GLY A 630 12.36 4.54 -4.29
C GLY A 630 12.31 5.88 -3.54
N PHE A 631 11.31 6.70 -3.81
CA PHE A 631 11.01 7.88 -2.99
C PHE A 631 10.31 7.45 -1.70
N GLN A 632 10.47 8.23 -0.62
CA GLN A 632 9.66 8.08 0.57
C GLN A 632 8.33 8.80 0.36
N SER A 633 7.24 8.05 0.30
CA SER A 633 5.90 8.61 0.08
C SER A 633 5.19 8.91 1.41
N LEU A 634 4.77 10.16 1.57
CA LEU A 634 3.99 10.69 2.70
C LEU A 634 2.60 11.06 2.21
N HIS A 635 1.73 10.06 2.11
CA HIS A 635 0.38 10.27 1.62
C HIS A 635 -0.49 11.00 2.65
N ILE A 636 -1.23 12.01 2.21
CA ILE A 636 -2.28 12.66 3.01
C ILE A 636 -3.65 12.35 2.40
N LEU A 637 -4.75 12.42 3.16
CA LEU A 637 -6.06 12.08 2.60
C LEU A 637 -6.56 13.20 1.69
N ASN A 638 -6.98 12.83 0.47
CA ASN A 638 -7.83 13.69 -0.35
C ASN A 638 -9.11 14.04 0.44
N PRO A 639 -9.66 15.27 0.29
CA PRO A 639 -10.86 15.69 1.04
C PRO A 639 -12.03 14.69 1.01
N ILE A 640 -12.30 14.04 -0.13
CA ILE A 640 -13.40 13.06 -0.21
C ILE A 640 -13.06 11.76 0.53
N ASP A 641 -11.81 11.32 0.50
CA ASP A 641 -11.38 10.11 1.19
C ASP A 641 -11.42 10.33 2.70
N LYS A 642 -11.02 11.51 3.18
CA LYS A 642 -11.19 11.91 4.58
C LYS A 642 -12.66 11.93 4.99
N TRP A 643 -13.53 12.49 4.15
CA TRP A 643 -14.98 12.51 4.39
C TRP A 643 -15.54 11.10 4.57
N LYS A 644 -15.17 10.16 3.69
CA LYS A 644 -15.55 8.75 3.75
C LYS A 644 -14.95 8.03 4.95
N ALA A 645 -13.67 8.26 5.26
CA ALA A 645 -12.98 7.66 6.39
C ALA A 645 -13.63 8.03 7.73
N MET A 646 -14.20 9.24 7.84
CA MET A 646 -14.94 9.71 9.02
C MET A 646 -16.40 9.20 9.08
N GLY A 647 -16.85 8.43 8.08
CA GLY A 647 -18.23 7.91 8.02
C GLY A 647 -19.30 9.00 7.87
N LEU A 648 -18.94 10.17 7.33
CA LEU A 648 -19.87 11.29 7.18
C LEU A 648 -20.89 11.02 6.05
N PRO A 649 -22.19 11.26 6.28
CA PRO A 649 -23.23 10.95 5.29
C PRO A 649 -23.24 11.95 4.12
N GLY A 650 -23.86 11.54 3.02
CA GLY A 650 -23.95 12.34 1.79
C GLY A 650 -22.61 12.44 1.05
N GLY A 651 -22.49 13.43 0.18
CA GLY A 651 -21.30 13.65 -0.64
C GLY A 651 -21.65 14.10 -2.05
N LEU A 652 -20.62 14.31 -2.85
CA LEU A 652 -20.74 14.51 -4.30
C LEU A 652 -20.57 13.16 -4.98
N ALA A 653 -21.53 12.75 -5.82
CA ALA A 653 -21.26 11.65 -6.72
C ALA A 653 -20.16 12.08 -7.71
N HIS A 654 -19.25 11.17 -8.05
CA HIS A 654 -18.24 11.45 -9.07
C HIS A 654 -18.94 11.87 -10.38
N ASN A 655 -18.58 13.04 -10.90
CA ASN A 655 -19.03 13.62 -12.17
C ASN A 655 -20.39 14.35 -12.17
N GLU A 656 -21.03 14.56 -11.02
CA GLU A 656 -22.23 15.41 -10.98
C GLU A 656 -21.88 16.90 -11.09
N MET A 657 -22.03 17.46 -12.28
CA MET A 657 -21.95 18.90 -12.54
C MET A 657 -23.24 19.63 -12.13
N HIS A 658 -23.76 19.32 -10.94
CA HIS A 658 -24.96 19.93 -10.38
C HIS A 658 -24.57 20.97 -9.33
N GLU A 659 -24.60 22.24 -9.74
CA GLU A 659 -24.10 23.37 -8.95
C GLU A 659 -24.67 23.47 -7.52
N PRO A 660 -25.98 23.26 -7.26
CA PRO A 660 -26.49 23.26 -5.89
C PRO A 660 -25.82 22.23 -4.98
N GLU A 661 -25.51 21.04 -5.50
CA GLU A 661 -24.80 20.01 -4.73
C GLU A 661 -23.32 20.33 -4.56
N ILE A 662 -22.67 20.88 -5.60
CA ILE A 662 -21.30 21.36 -5.50
C ILE A 662 -21.20 22.41 -4.38
N LYS A 663 -22.12 23.37 -4.34
CA LYS A 663 -22.16 24.41 -3.31
C LYS A 663 -22.46 23.87 -1.92
N LYS A 664 -23.37 22.91 -1.81
CA LYS A 664 -23.76 22.28 -0.54
C LYS A 664 -22.66 21.36 0.00
N TRP A 665 -22.33 20.32 -0.74
CA TRP A 665 -21.45 19.25 -0.30
C TRP A 665 -19.98 19.58 -0.54
N GLY A 666 -19.65 20.18 -1.69
CA GLY A 666 -18.26 20.49 -2.04
C GLY A 666 -17.58 21.42 -1.03
N ARG A 667 -18.32 22.38 -0.47
CA ARG A 667 -17.80 23.26 0.58
C ARG A 667 -17.53 22.52 1.90
N LEU A 668 -18.44 21.63 2.30
CA LEU A 668 -18.30 20.85 3.53
C LEU A 668 -17.14 19.85 3.42
N ILE A 669 -17.01 19.19 2.27
CA ILE A 669 -15.91 18.26 1.97
C ILE A 669 -14.57 18.98 2.07
N CYS A 670 -14.39 20.14 1.41
CA CYS A 670 -13.14 20.90 1.51
C CYS A 670 -12.88 21.47 2.90
N ALA A 671 -13.91 21.99 3.59
CA ALA A 671 -13.74 22.47 4.96
C ALA A 671 -13.23 21.36 5.89
N ASN A 672 -13.77 20.14 5.77
CA ASN A 672 -13.28 18.98 6.51
C ASN A 672 -11.87 18.53 6.04
N GLY A 673 -11.63 18.56 4.74
CA GLY A 673 -10.39 18.14 4.09
C GLY A 673 -9.22 19.12 4.22
N ARG A 674 -9.46 20.33 4.76
CA ARG A 674 -8.43 21.36 5.00
C ARG A 674 -7.23 20.77 5.76
N TYR A 675 -7.49 20.19 6.92
CA TYR A 675 -6.51 19.36 7.62
C TYR A 675 -6.55 17.95 7.04
N PRO A 676 -5.48 17.41 6.46
CA PRO A 676 -5.61 16.25 5.59
C PRO A 676 -5.35 14.90 6.31
N LEU A 677 -5.25 14.94 7.64
CA LEU A 677 -5.09 13.77 8.51
C LEU A 677 -6.34 13.61 9.39
N LEU A 678 -6.46 12.45 10.04
CA LEU A 678 -7.54 12.15 10.96
C LEU A 678 -7.14 12.58 12.38
N GLU A 679 -7.89 13.51 12.95
CA GLU A 679 -7.73 13.84 14.38
C GLU A 679 -8.52 12.86 15.25
N HIS A 680 -8.06 12.67 16.48
CA HIS A 680 -8.71 11.83 17.48
C HIS A 680 -9.83 12.56 18.22
#